data_AF-A0A6J3QD33-F1
#
_entry.id   AF-A0A6J3QD33-F1
#
_cell.length_a   1.000
_cell.length_b   1.000
_cell.length_c   1.000
_cell.angle_alpha   90.00
_cell.angle_beta   90.00
_cell.angle_gamma   90.00
#
_symmetry.space_group_name_H-M   'P 1'
#
loop_
_entity.id
_entity.type
_entity.pdbx_description
1 polymer ?
#
loop_
_entity_poly.entity_id
_entity_poly.type
_entity_poly.pdbx_seq_one_letter_code
_entity_poly.pdbx_strand_id
1 'polypeptide(L)'
;MTPPPPQPPPSGPNPAADSAADPRPGPGPLVVLFGATAGALGQDLGSDETDLILLVWQVVEPRSRQVGTLHKSLVRAEAAALSPQCREASGLSADSLARAEPLDKVLQQFSQLVSGDVALLGGGPYTLCTDGQQLLRQVLHPEASRKNLALPDTFFSFYDLRREFHVQHPSTHPARDLTVATMAQDLGLETDATEDDFGVWEVKTMVAVILHLLDGPSGQLFSKPEVVKQKYETGPCSKADVVDSETVVRARGLPWQSSDQDVARFFTGLNIARGGVALCLNAQGRRNGEALIRFVDSEQRDLALQRHKHHMGVRYIEVYKATGEEFVKIAGGTSLEVARFLSREDQVILRLRGLPFSAGPADVLGFLGPECPVTGGADGLLFVRHPDGRPTGDAFALFACEELAQAALRRHKGTLGKRYIELFRSTAAEVQQVLNRYASSPLLPTLTAPLLPIPFPLAAGTGRDCVRLRGLPYTATIEDILSFLGEAAADIRPHGVHMVLNQQGRPSGDAFIQMTSAERALAAAQRCHKKAMKERYVEVVPCSTEEMSHVLMGGTLGRSGMSPPPCKLPCLSPPTYATFQATPTLIPTETAALYPSSALLPAARVPAAPTPVAYYPGPATQLYMNYTAYYPSPPVSPTTVGYLTTPPAALASAPTSVLSQPGALVRMQGVPYTAGMKDLLSIFQAYQLAPDDYTSLMPVGDPPRTVLQAPKEWVCL
;
A
#
# COMPACT_ATOMS: atom_id res chain seq x y z
N MET A 1 -33.33 -7.74 -68.65
CA MET A 1 -33.99 -7.64 -67.33
C MET A 1 -33.16 -6.71 -66.47
N THR A 2 -33.78 -5.72 -65.84
CA THR A 2 -33.17 -4.75 -64.92
C THR A 2 -34.11 -4.63 -63.70
N PRO A 3 -33.58 -4.46 -62.48
CA PRO A 3 -34.41 -4.39 -61.27
C PRO A 3 -35.18 -3.05 -61.19
N PRO A 4 -36.34 -3.02 -60.49
CA PRO A 4 -37.08 -1.79 -60.23
C PRO A 4 -36.33 -0.86 -59.24
N PRO A 5 -36.64 0.44 -59.23
CA PRO A 5 -36.02 1.40 -58.31
C PRO A 5 -36.49 1.19 -56.85
N PRO A 6 -35.69 1.65 -55.86
CA PRO A 6 -36.04 1.53 -54.43
C PRO A 6 -37.21 2.43 -54.04
N GLN A 7 -37.98 2.00 -53.03
CA GLN A 7 -39.05 2.80 -52.41
C GLN A 7 -38.49 3.87 -51.45
N PRO A 8 -39.23 4.98 -51.24
CA PRO A 8 -38.85 6.00 -50.27
C PRO A 8 -38.95 5.49 -48.82
N PRO A 9 -38.21 6.08 -47.86
CA PRO A 9 -38.27 5.71 -46.46
C PRO A 9 -39.65 6.05 -45.84
N PRO A 10 -40.05 5.35 -44.75
CA PRO A 10 -41.31 5.62 -44.06
C PRO A 10 -41.31 7.01 -43.43
N SER A 11 -42.49 7.64 -43.40
CA SER A 11 -42.73 8.92 -42.72
C SER A 11 -42.49 8.78 -41.21
N GLY A 12 -41.64 9.65 -40.65
CA GLY A 12 -41.42 9.74 -39.21
C GLY A 12 -42.67 10.16 -38.42
N PRO A 13 -42.71 9.94 -37.10
CA PRO A 13 -43.86 10.26 -36.27
C PRO A 13 -44.14 11.77 -36.26
N ASN A 14 -45.44 12.11 -36.28
CA ASN A 14 -45.94 13.48 -36.38
C ASN A 14 -45.79 14.23 -35.04
N PRO A 15 -45.03 15.35 -34.95
CA PRO A 15 -44.66 15.98 -33.68
C PRO A 15 -45.77 16.87 -33.07
N ALA A 16 -47.04 16.50 -33.25
CA ALA A 16 -48.19 17.36 -32.97
C ALA A 16 -49.38 16.58 -32.37
N ALA A 17 -49.13 15.61 -31.49
CA ALA A 17 -50.18 14.79 -30.89
C ALA A 17 -49.88 14.27 -29.46
N ASP A 18 -49.21 15.06 -28.61
CA ASP A 18 -49.14 14.79 -27.15
C ASP A 18 -49.17 16.11 -26.34
N SER A 19 -50.35 16.73 -26.32
CA SER A 19 -50.59 18.00 -25.61
C SER A 19 -51.05 17.78 -24.15
N ALA A 20 -50.26 17.01 -23.39
CA ALA A 20 -50.46 16.75 -21.96
C ALA A 20 -49.12 16.71 -21.21
N ALA A 21 -48.30 17.76 -21.38
CA ALA A 21 -47.02 17.86 -20.69
C ALA A 21 -47.21 17.97 -19.17
N ASP A 22 -46.74 16.95 -18.44
CA ASP A 22 -46.74 16.88 -16.98
C ASP A 22 -46.00 18.11 -16.37
N PRO A 23 -46.60 18.88 -15.43
CA PRO A 23 -46.13 20.23 -15.08
C PRO A 23 -44.88 20.26 -14.17
N ARG A 24 -43.74 19.92 -14.79
CA ARG A 24 -42.37 19.80 -14.26
C ARG A 24 -42.10 18.45 -13.57
N PRO A 25 -41.00 17.75 -13.90
CA PRO A 25 -40.56 16.56 -13.17
C PRO A 25 -40.00 16.97 -11.81
N GLY A 26 -40.88 17.12 -10.81
CA GLY A 26 -40.48 17.21 -9.42
C GLY A 26 -39.86 15.90 -8.92
N PRO A 27 -39.13 15.93 -7.79
CA PRO A 27 -38.62 14.72 -7.17
C PRO A 27 -39.75 13.74 -6.84
N GLY A 28 -39.46 12.45 -6.97
CA GLY A 28 -40.29 11.38 -6.44
C GLY A 28 -40.28 11.34 -4.91
N PRO A 29 -40.95 10.36 -4.29
CA PRO A 29 -41.01 10.24 -2.83
C PRO A 29 -39.61 10.19 -2.21
N LEU A 30 -39.39 11.02 -1.18
CA LEU A 30 -38.15 11.13 -0.45
C LEU A 30 -38.26 10.34 0.86
N VAL A 31 -37.21 9.59 1.21
CA VAL A 31 -37.10 8.91 2.49
C VAL A 31 -36.12 9.67 3.35
N VAL A 32 -36.65 10.50 4.25
CA VAL A 32 -35.86 11.26 5.22
C VAL A 32 -35.28 10.26 6.22
N LEU A 33 -33.95 10.21 6.32
CA LEU A 33 -33.22 9.17 7.04
C LEU A 33 -32.19 9.77 7.99
N PHE A 34 -32.30 9.40 9.26
CA PHE A 34 -31.35 9.70 10.33
C PHE A 34 -30.79 8.41 10.92
N GLY A 35 -29.58 8.48 11.50
CA GLY A 35 -28.99 7.36 12.21
C GLY A 35 -27.78 7.77 13.05
N ALA A 36 -27.52 7.00 14.10
CA ALA A 36 -26.46 7.25 15.08
C ALA A 36 -25.67 5.97 15.38
N THR A 37 -24.37 6.10 15.68
CA THR A 37 -23.50 4.99 16.09
C THR A 37 -23.32 4.94 17.61
N ALA A 38 -22.71 3.87 18.12
CA ALA A 38 -22.37 3.72 19.54
C ALA A 38 -21.27 4.70 20.03
N GLY A 39 -20.71 5.52 19.14
CA GLY A 39 -19.46 6.25 19.32
C GLY A 39 -19.59 7.77 19.16
N ALA A 40 -18.90 8.31 18.17
CA ALA A 40 -18.90 9.71 17.77
C ALA A 40 -20.17 10.13 16.99
N LEU A 41 -20.58 11.38 17.15
CA LEU A 41 -21.80 11.97 16.58
C LEU A 41 -21.50 13.26 15.79
N GLY A 42 -22.46 13.72 14.99
CA GLY A 42 -22.34 14.99 14.26
C GLY A 42 -21.33 14.93 13.10
N GLN A 43 -20.41 15.89 13.03
CA GLN A 43 -19.39 15.95 11.95
C GLN A 43 -18.42 14.76 11.97
N ASP A 44 -18.20 14.14 13.13
CA ASP A 44 -17.30 13.00 13.34
C ASP A 44 -18.01 11.63 13.32
N LEU A 45 -19.28 11.58 12.89
CA LEU A 45 -20.09 10.35 12.79
C LEU A 45 -19.38 9.28 11.92
N GLY A 46 -19.06 8.14 12.53
CA GLY A 46 -18.35 7.02 11.88
C GLY A 46 -16.81 7.13 11.84
N SER A 47 -16.22 8.19 12.41
CA SER A 47 -14.76 8.38 12.45
C SER A 47 -14.01 7.41 13.39
N ASP A 48 -14.72 6.64 14.21
CA ASP A 48 -14.17 5.77 15.26
C ASP A 48 -14.44 4.27 15.06
N GLU A 49 -14.85 3.87 13.84
CA GLU A 49 -15.23 2.50 13.46
C GLU A 49 -16.41 1.91 14.27
N THR A 50 -17.15 2.69 15.07
CA THR A 50 -18.26 2.14 15.88
C THR A 50 -19.47 1.68 15.05
N ASP A 51 -20.19 0.67 15.55
CA ASP A 51 -21.42 0.16 14.93
C ASP A 51 -22.56 1.19 15.03
N LEU A 52 -23.41 1.22 14.00
CA LEU A 52 -24.73 1.84 14.00
C LEU A 52 -25.62 1.21 15.09
N ILE A 53 -26.36 2.05 15.84
CA ILE A 53 -27.24 1.63 16.94
C ILE A 53 -28.70 2.05 16.75
N LEU A 54 -28.95 3.00 15.86
CA LEU A 54 -30.26 3.62 15.65
C LEU A 54 -30.42 3.99 14.18
N LEU A 55 -31.59 3.67 13.62
CA LEU A 55 -32.12 4.27 12.41
C LEU A 55 -33.51 4.85 12.71
N VAL A 56 -33.77 6.06 12.21
CA VAL A 56 -35.09 6.69 12.24
C VAL A 56 -35.37 7.21 10.83
N TRP A 57 -36.58 6.99 10.32
CA TRP A 57 -36.94 7.45 9.00
C TRP A 57 -38.42 7.80 8.86
N GLN A 58 -38.72 8.65 7.87
CA GLN A 58 -40.08 9.00 7.49
C GLN A 58 -40.14 9.29 5.98
N VAL A 59 -41.19 8.80 5.32
CA VAL A 59 -41.41 9.06 3.89
C VAL A 59 -42.13 10.39 3.70
N VAL A 60 -41.72 11.18 2.72
CA VAL A 60 -42.37 12.43 2.29
C VAL A 60 -42.62 12.33 0.79
N GLU A 61 -43.84 12.61 0.34
CA GLU A 61 -44.15 12.74 -1.09
C GLU A 61 -44.15 14.24 -1.48
N PRO A 62 -43.11 14.76 -2.17
CA PRO A 62 -42.96 16.20 -2.40
C PRO A 62 -44.10 16.83 -3.19
N ARG A 63 -44.75 16.05 -4.06
CA ARG A 63 -45.79 16.54 -4.97
C ARG A 63 -47.16 16.66 -4.30
N SER A 64 -47.48 15.75 -3.38
CA SER A 64 -48.74 15.77 -2.60
C SER A 64 -48.59 16.47 -1.24
N ARG A 65 -47.35 16.72 -0.80
CA ARG A 65 -46.98 17.22 0.54
C ARG A 65 -47.46 16.32 1.68
N GLN A 66 -47.77 15.06 1.39
CA GLN A 66 -48.13 14.07 2.40
C GLN A 66 -46.86 13.47 3.03
N VAL A 67 -46.96 13.18 4.32
CA VAL A 67 -45.90 12.58 5.13
C VAL A 67 -46.41 11.24 5.65
N GLY A 68 -45.61 10.19 5.48
CA GLY A 68 -45.91 8.83 5.91
C GLY A 68 -45.67 8.58 7.39
N THR A 69 -45.70 7.30 7.76
CA THR A 69 -45.44 6.87 9.14
C THR A 69 -43.99 7.19 9.53
N LEU A 70 -43.76 7.71 10.75
CA LEU A 70 -42.40 7.80 11.30
C LEU A 70 -42.04 6.46 11.94
N HIS A 71 -40.90 5.91 11.52
CA HIS A 71 -40.37 4.63 12.02
C HIS A 71 -39.07 4.86 12.77
N LYS A 72 -38.89 4.12 13.86
CA LYS A 72 -37.67 4.09 14.68
C LYS A 72 -37.28 2.63 14.91
N SER A 73 -36.00 2.31 14.72
CA SER A 73 -35.47 0.95 14.93
C SER A 73 -34.08 1.00 15.53
N LEU A 74 -33.88 0.20 16.59
CA LEU A 74 -32.56 -0.01 17.18
C LEU A 74 -31.81 -1.10 16.42
N VAL A 75 -30.49 -0.93 16.31
CA VAL A 75 -29.57 -1.86 15.66
C VAL A 75 -28.65 -2.45 16.72
N ARG A 76 -28.39 -3.76 16.64
CA ARG A 76 -27.46 -4.46 17.53
C ARG A 76 -26.01 -4.14 17.18
N ALA A 77 -25.33 -3.42 18.06
CA ALA A 77 -23.87 -3.31 18.05
C ALA A 77 -23.23 -4.67 18.40
N GLU A 78 -22.13 -5.00 17.73
CA GLU A 78 -21.37 -6.25 17.96
C GLU A 78 -20.13 -5.98 18.83
N ALA A 79 -19.52 -4.79 18.70
CA ALA A 79 -18.17 -4.55 19.21
C ALA A 79 -18.05 -3.49 20.33
N ALA A 80 -19.06 -2.65 20.55
CA ALA A 80 -18.90 -1.40 21.30
C ALA A 80 -19.74 -1.31 22.59
N ALA A 81 -19.08 -0.93 23.69
CA ALA A 81 -19.77 -0.28 24.80
C ALA A 81 -20.06 1.18 24.39
N LEU A 82 -21.32 1.62 24.53
CA LEU A 82 -21.77 2.98 24.27
C LEU A 82 -20.82 4.04 24.85
N SER A 83 -20.34 4.95 24.01
CA SER A 83 -19.57 6.13 24.42
C SER A 83 -20.35 6.96 25.44
N PRO A 84 -19.69 7.70 26.35
CA PRO A 84 -20.39 8.54 27.32
C PRO A 84 -21.26 9.59 26.62
N GLN A 85 -20.71 10.25 25.59
CA GLN A 85 -21.43 11.23 24.76
C GLN A 85 -22.69 10.65 24.10
N CYS A 86 -22.58 9.47 23.48
CA CYS A 86 -23.74 8.82 22.85
C CYS A 86 -24.77 8.36 23.89
N ARG A 87 -24.33 7.88 25.06
CA ARG A 87 -25.22 7.46 26.16
C ARG A 87 -25.97 8.65 26.78
N GLU A 88 -25.30 9.77 26.97
CA GLU A 88 -25.87 11.01 27.49
C GLU A 88 -26.85 11.65 26.49
N ALA A 89 -26.53 11.65 25.19
CA ALA A 89 -27.41 12.19 24.15
C ALA A 89 -28.61 11.30 23.82
N SER A 90 -28.44 9.97 23.79
CA SER A 90 -29.48 9.04 23.33
C SER A 90 -30.34 8.42 24.42
N GLY A 91 -29.88 8.44 25.68
CA GLY A 91 -30.51 7.72 26.80
C GLY A 91 -30.49 6.18 26.66
N LEU A 92 -29.88 5.62 25.60
CA LEU A 92 -29.90 4.18 25.31
C LEU A 92 -29.00 3.41 26.27
N SER A 93 -29.45 2.21 26.66
CA SER A 93 -28.67 1.29 27.50
C SER A 93 -28.05 0.17 26.66
N ALA A 94 -26.93 -0.38 27.13
CA ALA A 94 -26.31 -1.53 26.46
C ALA A 94 -27.28 -2.73 26.38
N ASP A 95 -28.16 -2.88 27.38
CA ASP A 95 -29.15 -3.95 27.44
C ASP A 95 -30.27 -3.81 26.39
N SER A 96 -30.66 -2.59 25.98
CA SER A 96 -31.64 -2.43 24.90
C SER A 96 -31.01 -2.75 23.54
N LEU A 97 -29.78 -2.33 23.30
CA LEU A 97 -29.04 -2.64 22.07
C LEU A 97 -28.69 -4.14 21.96
N ALA A 98 -28.35 -4.80 23.06
CA ALA A 98 -28.11 -6.24 23.08
C ALA A 98 -29.36 -7.07 22.69
N ARG A 99 -30.57 -6.53 22.94
CA ARG A 99 -31.86 -7.13 22.53
C ARG A 99 -32.36 -6.65 21.16
N ALA A 100 -31.71 -5.67 20.53
CA ALA A 100 -32.09 -5.16 19.22
C ALA A 100 -31.81 -6.19 18.11
N GLU A 101 -32.38 -5.97 16.92
CA GLU A 101 -32.13 -6.80 15.74
C GLU A 101 -30.77 -6.47 15.08
N PRO A 102 -30.11 -7.44 14.42
CA PRO A 102 -28.89 -7.18 13.66
C PRO A 102 -29.17 -6.31 12.41
N LEU A 103 -28.13 -5.63 11.92
CA LEU A 103 -28.26 -4.65 10.83
C LEU A 103 -28.93 -5.21 9.56
N ASP A 104 -28.69 -6.47 9.20
CA ASP A 104 -29.32 -7.08 8.02
C ASP A 104 -30.86 -7.17 8.16
N LYS A 105 -31.35 -7.46 9.37
CA LYS A 105 -32.78 -7.53 9.68
C LYS A 105 -33.42 -6.16 9.71
N VAL A 106 -32.75 -5.17 10.31
CA VAL A 106 -33.23 -3.79 10.33
C VAL A 106 -33.29 -3.20 8.91
N LEU A 107 -32.31 -3.48 8.05
CA LEU A 107 -32.34 -3.07 6.64
C LEU A 107 -33.43 -3.79 5.83
N GLN A 108 -33.69 -5.08 6.09
CA GLN A 108 -34.81 -5.82 5.48
C GLN A 108 -36.16 -5.22 5.90
N GLN A 109 -36.33 -4.88 7.19
CA GLN A 109 -37.53 -4.23 7.73
C GLN A 109 -37.71 -2.81 7.15
N PHE A 110 -36.64 -2.02 7.09
CA PHE A 110 -36.60 -0.70 6.47
C PHE A 110 -37.15 -0.74 5.03
N SER A 111 -36.58 -1.60 4.17
CA SER A 111 -37.02 -1.70 2.78
C SER A 111 -38.48 -2.15 2.63
N GLN A 112 -38.98 -2.99 3.54
CA GLN A 112 -40.39 -3.42 3.54
C GLN A 112 -41.34 -2.29 3.96
N LEU A 113 -41.03 -1.61 5.07
CA LEU A 113 -41.86 -0.53 5.63
C LEU A 113 -41.90 0.69 4.71
N VAL A 114 -40.74 1.11 4.19
CA VAL A 114 -40.64 2.20 3.19
C VAL A 114 -41.42 1.86 1.92
N SER A 115 -41.34 0.63 1.41
CA SER A 115 -42.11 0.22 0.22
C SER A 115 -43.63 0.27 0.48
N GLY A 116 -44.05 -0.03 1.71
CA GLY A 116 -45.46 0.10 2.14
C GLY A 116 -45.93 1.56 2.18
N ASP A 117 -45.21 2.43 2.89
CA ASP A 117 -45.56 3.86 2.96
C ASP A 117 -45.51 4.55 1.59
N VAL A 118 -44.49 4.27 0.77
CA VAL A 118 -44.40 4.80 -0.61
C VAL A 118 -45.59 4.36 -1.46
N ALA A 119 -46.04 3.10 -1.34
CA ALA A 119 -47.22 2.61 -2.05
C ALA A 119 -48.54 3.27 -1.59
N LEU A 120 -48.62 3.71 -0.32
CA LEU A 120 -49.77 4.46 0.21
C LEU A 120 -49.77 5.94 -0.23
N LEU A 121 -48.59 6.55 -0.38
CA LEU A 121 -48.44 8.00 -0.65
C LEU A 121 -48.51 8.38 -2.15
N GLY A 122 -48.52 7.39 -3.06
CA GLY A 122 -48.66 7.62 -4.51
C GLY A 122 -47.83 6.68 -5.38
N GLY A 123 -46.84 5.98 -4.80
CA GLY A 123 -45.99 5.02 -5.49
C GLY A 123 -44.89 5.63 -6.37
N GLY A 124 -44.06 4.75 -6.93
CA GLY A 124 -42.92 5.11 -7.77
C GLY A 124 -41.56 4.85 -7.11
N PRO A 125 -40.44 5.16 -7.80
CA PRO A 125 -39.10 5.05 -7.22
C PRO A 125 -38.90 6.14 -6.16
N TYR A 126 -38.29 5.77 -5.04
CA TYR A 126 -37.94 6.68 -3.95
C TYR A 126 -36.43 6.89 -3.85
N THR A 127 -36.01 8.02 -3.27
CA THR A 127 -34.59 8.34 -3.01
C THR A 127 -34.40 8.72 -1.54
N LEU A 128 -33.25 8.34 -0.96
CA LEU A 128 -32.93 8.72 0.43
C LEU A 128 -32.59 10.22 0.54
N CYS A 129 -32.89 10.84 1.67
CA CYS A 129 -32.42 12.19 2.01
C CYS A 129 -31.85 12.19 3.43
N THR A 130 -30.60 12.64 3.59
CA THR A 130 -29.84 12.57 4.86
C THR A 130 -29.32 13.95 5.28
N ASP A 131 -29.14 14.14 6.60
CA ASP A 131 -28.48 15.33 7.14
C ASP A 131 -26.95 15.22 6.95
N GLY A 132 -26.47 15.67 5.80
CA GLY A 132 -25.10 15.45 5.37
C GLY A 132 -24.87 14.05 4.77
N GLN A 133 -23.66 13.86 4.22
CA GLN A 133 -23.21 12.63 3.57
C GLN A 133 -22.64 11.57 4.53
N GLN A 134 -22.41 11.88 5.81
CA GLN A 134 -21.70 11.04 6.78
C GLN A 134 -22.39 9.69 7.03
N LEU A 135 -23.71 9.68 7.29
CA LEU A 135 -24.45 8.45 7.64
C LEU A 135 -24.30 7.35 6.58
N LEU A 136 -24.36 7.73 5.30
CA LEU A 136 -24.19 6.78 4.20
C LEU A 136 -22.70 6.51 3.94
N ARG A 137 -21.89 7.54 3.73
CA ARG A 137 -20.49 7.39 3.29
C ARG A 137 -19.55 6.85 4.37
N GLN A 138 -19.71 7.22 5.64
CA GLN A 138 -18.84 6.83 6.77
C GLN A 138 -19.39 5.67 7.61
N VAL A 139 -20.72 5.52 7.75
CA VAL A 139 -21.29 4.47 8.61
C VAL A 139 -21.80 3.29 7.78
N LEU A 140 -22.89 3.45 7.02
CA LEU A 140 -23.61 2.33 6.41
C LEU A 140 -22.76 1.57 5.38
N HIS A 141 -22.05 2.24 4.46
CA HIS A 141 -21.21 1.56 3.47
C HIS A 141 -19.99 0.83 4.11
N PRO A 142 -19.23 1.44 5.04
CA PRO A 142 -18.17 0.74 5.77
C PRO A 142 -18.66 -0.40 6.67
N GLU A 143 -19.73 -0.22 7.45
CA GLU A 143 -20.24 -1.27 8.35
C GLU A 143 -20.80 -2.46 7.56
N ALA A 144 -21.57 -2.22 6.51
CA ALA A 144 -22.04 -3.29 5.63
C ALA A 144 -20.87 -4.05 5.00
N SER A 145 -19.83 -3.36 4.53
CA SER A 145 -18.63 -4.03 4.00
C SER A 145 -17.82 -4.77 5.08
N ARG A 146 -17.86 -4.35 6.35
CA ARG A 146 -17.23 -5.05 7.48
C ARG A 146 -18.00 -6.34 7.82
N LYS A 147 -19.32 -6.26 7.87
CA LYS A 147 -20.24 -7.37 8.19
C LYS A 147 -20.57 -8.25 6.98
N ASN A 148 -19.97 -7.97 5.81
CA ASN A 148 -20.18 -8.66 4.53
C ASN A 148 -21.66 -8.68 4.07
N LEU A 149 -22.39 -7.60 4.36
CA LEU A 149 -23.79 -7.42 4.00
C LEU A 149 -23.91 -6.73 2.63
N ALA A 150 -24.88 -7.18 1.82
CA ALA A 150 -25.26 -6.51 0.59
C ALA A 150 -26.28 -5.40 0.89
N LEU A 151 -25.91 -4.15 0.64
CA LEU A 151 -26.84 -3.03 0.70
C LEU A 151 -27.75 -3.00 -0.55
N PRO A 152 -29.06 -2.69 -0.41
CA PRO A 152 -29.93 -2.42 -1.56
C PRO A 152 -29.44 -1.23 -2.39
N ASP A 153 -29.76 -1.22 -3.69
CA ASP A 153 -29.34 -0.16 -4.63
C ASP A 153 -29.76 1.26 -4.19
N THR A 154 -30.85 1.37 -3.42
CA THR A 154 -31.36 2.64 -2.86
C THR A 154 -30.38 3.32 -1.90
N PHE A 155 -29.42 2.60 -1.31
CA PHE A 155 -28.37 3.18 -0.46
C PHE A 155 -27.17 3.73 -1.24
N PHE A 156 -27.15 3.57 -2.57
CA PHE A 156 -26.10 4.10 -3.44
C PHE A 156 -26.47 5.43 -4.11
N SER A 157 -27.66 5.99 -3.87
CA SER A 157 -28.02 7.34 -4.29
C SER A 157 -28.92 8.06 -3.27
N PHE A 158 -28.59 9.31 -2.97
CA PHE A 158 -29.23 10.08 -1.89
C PHE A 158 -29.16 11.60 -2.15
N TYR A 159 -29.93 12.39 -1.41
CA TYR A 159 -29.80 13.85 -1.36
C TYR A 159 -29.22 14.29 -0.02
N ASP A 160 -28.25 15.20 -0.05
CA ASP A 160 -27.69 15.86 1.13
C ASP A 160 -28.52 17.11 1.43
N LEU A 161 -29.29 17.08 2.52
CA LEU A 161 -30.20 18.17 2.88
C LEU A 161 -29.46 19.50 3.11
N ARG A 162 -28.23 19.47 3.63
CA ARG A 162 -27.44 20.67 3.91
C ARG A 162 -27.01 21.36 2.62
N ARG A 163 -26.70 20.58 1.57
CA ARG A 163 -26.41 21.12 0.23
C ARG A 163 -27.66 21.70 -0.43
N GLU A 164 -28.79 20.99 -0.40
CA GLU A 164 -30.06 21.48 -0.96
C GLU A 164 -30.51 22.78 -0.26
N PHE A 165 -30.35 22.86 1.07
CA PHE A 165 -30.58 24.07 1.86
C PHE A 165 -29.66 25.22 1.44
N HIS A 166 -28.35 24.98 1.34
CA HIS A 166 -27.35 26.00 0.96
C HIS A 166 -27.52 26.48 -0.49
N VAL A 167 -28.10 25.67 -1.39
CA VAL A 167 -28.48 26.10 -2.75
C VAL A 167 -29.63 27.11 -2.73
N GLN A 168 -30.59 27.01 -1.81
CA GLN A 168 -31.59 28.06 -1.59
C GLN A 168 -31.06 29.25 -0.77
N HIS A 169 -30.13 29.00 0.16
CA HIS A 169 -29.60 30.01 1.09
C HIS A 169 -28.06 30.15 1.02
N PRO A 170 -27.48 30.66 -0.09
CA PRO A 170 -26.01 30.73 -0.25
C PRO A 170 -25.28 31.69 0.72
N SER A 171 -26.04 32.49 1.47
CA SER A 171 -25.53 33.47 2.44
C SER A 171 -25.35 32.93 3.86
N THR A 172 -25.74 31.69 4.13
CA THR A 172 -25.53 31.02 5.43
C THR A 172 -24.13 30.37 5.49
N HIS A 173 -23.83 29.68 6.58
CA HIS A 173 -22.57 28.96 6.75
C HIS A 173 -22.34 27.91 5.64
N PRO A 174 -21.07 27.54 5.33
CA PRO A 174 -20.79 26.49 4.36
C PRO A 174 -21.55 25.20 4.68
N ALA A 175 -22.05 24.48 3.67
CA ALA A 175 -22.93 23.32 3.87
C ALA A 175 -22.39 22.23 4.83
N ARG A 176 -21.07 22.12 5.01
CA ARG A 176 -20.43 21.21 5.97
C ARG A 176 -20.73 21.58 7.44
N ASP A 177 -20.91 22.86 7.73
CA ASP A 177 -21.05 23.46 9.07
C ASP A 177 -22.52 23.63 9.47
N LEU A 178 -23.45 23.48 8.53
CA LEU A 178 -24.88 23.42 8.80
C LEU A 178 -25.25 22.17 9.61
N THR A 179 -26.31 22.28 10.40
CA THR A 179 -26.94 21.21 11.18
C THR A 179 -28.45 21.31 11.06
N VAL A 180 -29.19 20.24 11.40
CA VAL A 180 -30.66 20.27 11.45
C VAL A 180 -31.18 21.44 12.30
N ALA A 181 -30.54 21.70 13.45
CA ALA A 181 -30.90 22.79 14.35
C ALA A 181 -30.69 24.19 13.73
N THR A 182 -29.54 24.44 13.10
CA THR A 182 -29.29 25.75 12.47
C THR A 182 -30.18 25.98 11.24
N MET A 183 -30.44 24.94 10.44
CA MET A 183 -31.38 25.03 9.31
C MET A 183 -32.81 25.33 9.76
N ALA A 184 -33.25 24.76 10.89
CA ALA A 184 -34.56 25.07 11.48
C ALA A 184 -34.63 26.50 12.02
N GLN A 185 -33.56 26.97 12.69
CA GLN A 185 -33.45 28.32 13.22
C GLN A 185 -33.45 29.38 12.10
N ASP A 186 -32.69 29.15 11.02
CA ASP A 186 -32.60 30.06 9.86
C ASP A 186 -33.96 30.21 9.14
N LEU A 187 -34.82 29.18 9.17
CA LEU A 187 -36.19 29.21 8.63
C LEU A 187 -37.26 29.67 9.64
N GLY A 188 -36.89 29.92 10.90
CA GLY A 188 -37.82 30.30 11.96
C GLY A 188 -38.83 29.21 12.34
N LEU A 189 -38.46 27.93 12.22
CA LEU A 189 -39.31 26.80 12.62
C LEU A 189 -39.32 26.65 14.14
N GLU A 190 -40.51 26.60 14.76
CA GLU A 190 -40.66 26.28 16.18
C GLU A 190 -40.43 24.77 16.39
N THR A 191 -39.27 24.42 16.95
CA THR A 191 -38.87 23.02 17.18
C THR A 191 -38.30 22.84 18.59
N ASP A 192 -38.96 22.07 19.45
CA ASP A 192 -38.43 21.71 20.77
C ASP A 192 -37.72 20.35 20.72
N ALA A 193 -36.42 20.33 21.03
CA ALA A 193 -35.59 19.12 21.04
C ALA A 193 -35.71 18.30 22.33
N THR A 194 -36.53 18.74 23.30
CA THR A 194 -36.72 18.10 24.60
C THR A 194 -38.04 17.34 24.74
N GLU A 195 -39.02 17.60 23.87
CA GLU A 195 -40.29 16.85 23.82
C GLU A 195 -40.17 15.53 23.06
N ASP A 196 -39.15 15.36 22.22
CA ASP A 196 -39.02 14.25 21.28
C ASP A 196 -37.93 13.23 21.64
N ASP A 197 -38.21 11.99 21.25
CA ASP A 197 -37.35 10.83 21.45
C ASP A 197 -36.08 10.94 20.57
N PHE A 198 -34.88 10.60 21.08
CA PHE A 198 -33.62 10.79 20.32
C PHE A 198 -33.67 10.18 18.89
N GLY A 199 -33.29 10.96 17.88
CA GLY A 199 -33.39 10.64 16.45
C GLY A 199 -34.76 10.92 15.81
N VAL A 200 -35.83 11.09 16.60
CA VAL A 200 -37.18 11.43 16.11
C VAL A 200 -37.28 12.93 15.85
N TRP A 201 -36.71 13.74 16.75
CA TRP A 201 -36.64 15.19 16.58
C TRP A 201 -35.92 15.59 15.29
N GLU A 202 -34.78 14.94 15.01
CA GLU A 202 -33.99 15.19 13.80
C GLU A 202 -34.79 14.88 12.54
N VAL A 203 -35.45 13.72 12.45
CA VAL A 203 -36.26 13.36 11.27
C VAL A 203 -37.45 14.30 11.11
N LYS A 204 -38.21 14.59 12.17
CA LYS A 204 -39.34 15.56 12.12
C LYS A 204 -38.88 16.93 11.63
N THR A 205 -37.77 17.42 12.17
CA THR A 205 -37.23 18.73 11.81
C THR A 205 -36.70 18.75 10.38
N MET A 206 -36.02 17.70 9.93
CA MET A 206 -35.63 17.52 8.52
C MET A 206 -36.86 17.50 7.59
N VAL A 207 -37.94 16.79 7.95
CA VAL A 207 -39.21 16.80 7.20
C VAL A 207 -39.79 18.22 7.11
N ALA A 208 -39.83 18.96 8.23
CA ALA A 208 -40.32 20.34 8.26
C ALA A 208 -39.48 21.29 7.40
N VAL A 209 -38.14 21.18 7.47
CA VAL A 209 -37.20 21.91 6.60
C VAL A 209 -37.47 21.56 5.13
N ILE A 210 -37.58 20.28 4.77
CA ILE A 210 -37.86 19.85 3.39
C ILE A 210 -39.19 20.42 2.87
N LEU A 211 -40.26 20.37 3.66
CA LEU A 211 -41.56 20.94 3.28
C LEU A 211 -41.48 22.46 3.08
N HIS A 212 -40.73 23.18 3.92
CA HIS A 212 -40.52 24.63 3.77
C HIS A 212 -39.67 24.97 2.54
N LEU A 213 -38.59 24.22 2.28
CA LEU A 213 -37.78 24.37 1.06
C LEU A 213 -38.64 24.16 -0.20
N LEU A 214 -39.61 23.23 -0.17
CA LEU A 214 -40.60 22.97 -1.23
C LEU A 214 -41.70 24.05 -1.37
N ASP A 215 -41.79 25.02 -0.47
CA ASP A 215 -42.53 26.27 -0.65
C ASP A 215 -41.66 27.40 -1.24
N GLY A 216 -40.34 27.22 -1.27
CA GLY A 216 -39.39 28.17 -1.84
C GLY A 216 -39.47 28.31 -3.37
N PRO A 217 -39.04 29.45 -3.94
CA PRO A 217 -39.20 29.75 -5.36
C PRO A 217 -38.29 28.97 -6.32
N SER A 218 -37.46 28.03 -5.86
CA SER A 218 -36.48 27.32 -6.71
C SER A 218 -36.99 25.97 -7.24
N GLY A 219 -37.32 25.93 -8.53
CA GLY A 219 -37.70 24.70 -9.24
C GLY A 219 -36.53 23.75 -9.57
N GLN A 220 -35.53 23.65 -8.70
CA GLN A 220 -34.31 22.83 -8.90
C GLN A 220 -33.88 22.02 -7.66
N LEU A 221 -34.62 22.07 -6.56
CA LEU A 221 -34.40 21.18 -5.41
C LEU A 221 -34.44 19.70 -5.81
N PHE A 222 -33.59 18.90 -5.17
CA PHE A 222 -33.55 17.44 -5.32
C PHE A 222 -33.44 17.00 -6.79
N SER A 223 -32.67 17.75 -7.60
CA SER A 223 -32.53 17.53 -9.05
C SER A 223 -31.32 16.69 -9.44
N LYS A 224 -30.29 16.61 -8.57
CA LYS A 224 -29.06 15.84 -8.81
C LYS A 224 -28.61 15.16 -7.50
N PRO A 225 -28.94 13.88 -7.29
CA PRO A 225 -28.53 13.19 -6.08
C PRO A 225 -27.02 12.94 -6.05
N GLU A 226 -26.49 12.83 -4.83
CA GLU A 226 -25.24 12.14 -4.55
C GLU A 226 -25.32 10.68 -5.05
N VAL A 227 -24.16 10.15 -5.45
CA VAL A 227 -24.01 8.75 -5.85
C VAL A 227 -22.79 8.15 -5.15
N VAL A 228 -22.91 6.90 -4.70
CA VAL A 228 -21.83 6.07 -4.20
C VAL A 228 -21.50 5.01 -5.26
N LYS A 229 -20.25 4.89 -5.70
CA LYS A 229 -19.85 3.85 -6.64
C LYS A 229 -19.82 2.48 -5.95
N GLN A 230 -20.60 1.52 -6.46
CA GLN A 230 -20.61 0.13 -5.96
C GLN A 230 -19.28 -0.61 -6.14
N LYS A 231 -18.49 -0.24 -7.14
CA LYS A 231 -17.21 -0.88 -7.51
C LYS A 231 -16.18 0.17 -7.87
N TYR A 232 -14.91 -0.15 -7.64
CA TYR A 232 -13.78 0.66 -8.07
C TYR A 232 -13.41 0.33 -9.52
N GLU A 233 -13.27 1.37 -10.35
CA GLU A 233 -12.85 1.25 -11.74
C GLU A 233 -11.33 1.32 -11.83
N THR A 234 -10.69 0.23 -12.25
CA THR A 234 -9.27 0.25 -12.60
C THR A 234 -9.04 1.04 -13.90
N GLY A 235 -7.82 1.52 -14.10
CA GLY A 235 -7.46 2.23 -15.33
C GLY A 235 -6.08 2.89 -15.29
N PRO A 236 -5.53 3.26 -16.44
CA PRO A 236 -4.33 4.10 -16.52
C PRO A 236 -4.62 5.54 -16.08
N CYS A 237 -3.61 6.18 -15.50
CA CYS A 237 -3.52 7.64 -15.40
C CYS A 237 -2.39 8.13 -16.33
N SER A 238 -2.60 9.29 -16.95
CA SER A 238 -1.68 9.94 -17.88
C SER A 238 -0.82 10.97 -17.16
N LYS A 239 0.43 11.16 -17.58
CA LYS A 239 1.25 12.28 -17.07
C LYS A 239 0.70 13.66 -17.48
N ALA A 240 -0.25 13.72 -18.41
CA ALA A 240 -0.96 14.94 -18.79
C ALA A 240 -2.23 15.19 -17.95
N ASP A 241 -2.63 14.26 -17.07
CA ASP A 241 -3.83 14.44 -16.24
C ASP A 241 -3.59 15.48 -15.16
N VAL A 242 -4.39 16.54 -15.16
CA VAL A 242 -4.42 17.49 -14.03
C VAL A 242 -5.13 16.82 -12.86
N VAL A 243 -4.39 16.65 -11.77
CA VAL A 243 -4.88 16.12 -10.49
C VAL A 243 -4.85 17.24 -9.47
N ASP A 244 -6.00 17.60 -8.93
CA ASP A 244 -6.10 18.55 -7.83
C ASP A 244 -5.53 17.92 -6.54
N SER A 245 -4.61 18.63 -5.90
CA SER A 245 -4.01 18.21 -4.63
C SER A 245 -5.03 18.09 -3.50
N GLU A 246 -6.14 18.84 -3.55
CA GLU A 246 -7.17 18.68 -2.53
C GLU A 246 -8.01 17.40 -2.70
N THR A 247 -7.79 16.60 -3.75
CA THR A 247 -8.45 15.29 -3.97
C THR A 247 -7.62 14.07 -3.57
N VAL A 248 -6.39 14.23 -3.09
CA VAL A 248 -5.44 13.11 -2.87
C VAL A 248 -5.12 12.87 -1.39
N VAL A 249 -5.09 11.58 -1.00
CA VAL A 249 -4.50 11.12 0.27
C VAL A 249 -3.35 10.14 0.05
N ARG A 250 -2.50 10.00 1.07
CA ARG A 250 -1.49 8.95 1.22
C ARG A 250 -1.91 8.02 2.35
N ALA A 251 -2.12 6.74 2.03
CA ALA A 251 -2.31 5.68 3.01
C ALA A 251 -0.97 5.00 3.30
N ARG A 252 -0.67 4.77 4.59
CA ARG A 252 0.47 3.97 5.06
C ARG A 252 -0.01 2.82 5.94
N GLY A 253 0.83 1.80 6.10
CA GLY A 253 0.51 0.64 6.94
C GLY A 253 -0.21 -0.49 6.19
N LEU A 254 -0.40 -0.37 4.88
CA LEU A 254 -1.05 -1.39 4.05
C LEU A 254 -0.32 -2.74 4.17
N PRO A 255 -1.02 -3.87 4.40
CA PRO A 255 -0.46 -5.20 4.23
C PRO A 255 0.22 -5.35 2.86
N TRP A 256 1.41 -5.95 2.79
CA TRP A 256 2.19 -6.01 1.53
C TRP A 256 1.48 -6.77 0.39
N GLN A 257 0.50 -7.61 0.71
CA GLN A 257 -0.32 -8.35 -0.25
C GLN A 257 -1.55 -7.59 -0.76
N SER A 258 -1.98 -6.50 -0.10
CA SER A 258 -3.19 -5.74 -0.46
C SER A 258 -3.19 -5.30 -1.92
N SER A 259 -4.32 -5.48 -2.59
CA SER A 259 -4.61 -4.94 -3.91
C SER A 259 -5.18 -3.52 -3.83
N ASP A 260 -5.31 -2.87 -4.98
CA ASP A 260 -6.13 -1.67 -5.13
C ASP A 260 -7.61 -1.91 -4.77
N GLN A 261 -8.16 -3.09 -5.09
CA GLN A 261 -9.52 -3.44 -4.65
C GLN A 261 -9.64 -3.60 -3.12
N ASP A 262 -8.58 -3.96 -2.41
CA ASP A 262 -8.57 -3.98 -0.94
C ASP A 262 -8.47 -2.57 -0.34
N VAL A 263 -7.69 -1.68 -0.99
CA VAL A 263 -7.65 -0.25 -0.65
C VAL A 263 -9.01 0.41 -0.91
N ALA A 264 -9.67 0.08 -2.02
CA ALA A 264 -11.01 0.56 -2.34
C ALA A 264 -12.07 0.03 -1.35
N ARG A 265 -11.93 -1.22 -0.85
CA ARG A 265 -12.82 -1.75 0.20
C ARG A 265 -12.67 -0.98 1.52
N PHE A 266 -11.45 -0.63 1.90
CA PHE A 266 -11.19 0.22 3.08
C PHE A 266 -11.77 1.64 2.93
N PHE A 267 -11.72 2.21 1.73
CA PHE A 267 -12.35 3.49 1.40
C PHE A 267 -13.79 3.35 0.85
N THR A 268 -14.50 2.25 1.14
CA THR A 268 -15.89 2.07 0.69
C THR A 268 -16.82 3.19 1.19
N GLY A 269 -17.87 3.51 0.43
CA GLY A 269 -18.69 4.71 0.63
C GLY A 269 -18.07 5.99 0.05
N LEU A 270 -16.77 5.99 -0.29
CA LEU A 270 -16.08 7.13 -0.93
C LEU A 270 -15.71 6.77 -2.37
N ASN A 271 -16.01 7.69 -3.28
CA ASN A 271 -15.77 7.54 -4.71
C ASN A 271 -14.30 7.82 -5.03
N ILE A 272 -13.51 6.75 -5.19
CA ILE A 272 -12.19 6.83 -5.81
C ILE A 272 -12.37 7.06 -7.32
N ALA A 273 -11.53 7.93 -7.92
CA ALA A 273 -11.52 8.16 -9.36
C ALA A 273 -11.07 6.90 -10.13
N ARG A 274 -11.41 6.78 -11.43
CA ARG A 274 -10.92 5.67 -12.28
C ARG A 274 -9.39 5.64 -12.30
N GLY A 275 -8.80 4.48 -12.02
CA GLY A 275 -7.34 4.35 -11.89
C GLY A 275 -6.73 5.07 -10.67
N GLY A 276 -7.58 5.56 -9.75
CA GLY A 276 -7.22 6.42 -8.64
C GLY A 276 -6.42 5.78 -7.51
N VAL A 277 -6.03 4.51 -7.58
CA VAL A 277 -5.18 3.84 -6.57
C VAL A 277 -3.79 3.52 -7.11
N ALA A 278 -2.79 4.19 -6.54
CA ALA A 278 -1.38 4.04 -6.89
C ALA A 278 -0.59 3.38 -5.75
N LEU A 279 -0.40 2.06 -5.81
CA LEU A 279 0.43 1.32 -4.85
C LEU A 279 1.91 1.69 -5.02
N CYS A 280 2.58 2.08 -3.94
CA CYS A 280 3.96 2.59 -4.00
C CYS A 280 5.00 1.46 -4.00
N LEU A 281 5.98 1.53 -4.92
CA LEU A 281 7.12 0.61 -4.96
C LEU A 281 8.40 1.21 -4.37
N ASN A 282 9.16 0.40 -3.62
CA ASN A 282 10.49 0.73 -3.15
C ASN A 282 11.55 0.67 -4.28
N ALA A 283 12.80 1.02 -3.97
CA ALA A 283 13.91 1.00 -4.95
C ALA A 283 14.06 -0.36 -5.65
N GLN A 284 13.90 -1.47 -4.90
CA GLN A 284 14.00 -2.85 -5.39
C GLN A 284 12.73 -3.36 -6.11
N GLY A 285 11.76 -2.48 -6.38
CA GLY A 285 10.53 -2.81 -7.10
C GLY A 285 9.55 -3.68 -6.32
N ARG A 286 9.64 -3.73 -4.99
CA ARG A 286 8.64 -4.37 -4.11
C ARG A 286 7.72 -3.31 -3.52
N ARG A 287 6.45 -3.65 -3.29
CA ARG A 287 5.48 -2.79 -2.58
C ARG A 287 6.03 -2.39 -1.21
N ASN A 288 5.93 -1.11 -0.85
CA ASN A 288 6.49 -0.60 0.41
C ASN A 288 5.48 -0.61 1.59
N GLY A 289 4.17 -0.82 1.32
CA GLY A 289 3.11 -0.70 2.32
C GLY A 289 2.47 0.70 2.38
N GLU A 290 2.70 1.53 1.37
CA GLU A 290 2.01 2.80 1.12
C GLU A 290 1.25 2.78 -0.21
N ALA A 291 0.26 3.66 -0.33
CA ALA A 291 -0.40 4.00 -1.58
C ALA A 291 -0.80 5.47 -1.60
N LEU A 292 -0.95 6.05 -2.81
CA LEU A 292 -1.66 7.30 -3.02
C LEU A 292 -3.05 7.00 -3.60
N ILE A 293 -4.07 7.68 -3.09
CA ILE A 293 -5.47 7.51 -3.50
C ILE A 293 -6.05 8.85 -3.92
N ARG A 294 -6.59 8.92 -5.14
CA ARG A 294 -7.29 10.08 -5.72
C ARG A 294 -8.80 9.87 -5.64
N PHE A 295 -9.49 10.71 -4.88
CA PHE A 295 -10.96 10.74 -4.84
C PHE A 295 -11.54 11.58 -6.00
N VAL A 296 -12.86 11.51 -6.18
CA VAL A 296 -13.58 12.31 -7.19
C VAL A 296 -13.62 13.79 -6.81
N ASP A 297 -13.64 14.13 -5.52
CA ASP A 297 -13.65 15.50 -5.00
C ASP A 297 -12.89 15.62 -3.65
N SER A 298 -12.80 16.84 -3.14
CA SER A 298 -12.04 17.19 -1.93
C SER A 298 -12.82 16.97 -0.62
N GLU A 299 -14.14 16.89 -0.65
CA GLU A 299 -14.95 16.55 0.54
C GLU A 299 -14.80 15.06 0.86
N GLN A 300 -14.81 14.19 -0.16
CA GLN A 300 -14.54 12.77 0.00
C GLN A 300 -13.07 12.50 0.37
N ARG A 301 -12.13 13.38 -0.02
CA ARG A 301 -10.76 13.39 0.52
C ARG A 301 -10.75 13.73 2.01
N ASP A 302 -11.51 14.73 2.45
CA ASP A 302 -11.61 15.08 3.88
C ASP A 302 -12.27 13.96 4.70
N LEU A 303 -13.34 13.32 4.21
CA LEU A 303 -13.92 12.11 4.82
C LEU A 303 -12.92 10.94 4.89
N ALA A 304 -12.05 10.77 3.88
CA ALA A 304 -11.00 9.76 3.91
C ALA A 304 -9.96 10.01 5.01
N LEU A 305 -9.70 11.27 5.38
CA LEU A 305 -8.78 11.61 6.48
C LEU A 305 -9.36 11.24 7.85
N GLN A 306 -10.69 11.26 8.03
CA GLN A 306 -11.36 10.77 9.24
C GLN A 306 -11.16 9.25 9.45
N ARG A 307 -10.67 8.51 8.45
CA ARG A 307 -10.32 7.08 8.57
C ARG A 307 -8.88 6.83 9.04
N HIS A 308 -8.25 7.82 9.65
CA HIS A 308 -6.92 7.69 10.23
C HIS A 308 -6.94 6.72 11.42
N LYS A 309 -6.06 5.70 11.38
CA LYS A 309 -5.99 4.53 12.28
C LYS A 309 -7.10 3.48 12.13
N HIS A 310 -8.00 3.58 11.15
CA HIS A 310 -8.96 2.51 10.84
C HIS A 310 -8.25 1.21 10.40
N HIS A 311 -8.91 0.06 10.52
CA HIS A 311 -8.25 -1.25 10.41
C HIS A 311 -8.45 -1.94 9.04
N MET A 312 -7.33 -2.30 8.39
CA MET A 312 -7.29 -3.21 7.25
C MET A 312 -6.81 -4.59 7.72
N GLY A 313 -7.73 -5.36 8.30
CA GLY A 313 -7.42 -6.62 8.99
C GLY A 313 -6.57 -6.34 10.24
N VAL A 314 -5.46 -7.04 10.42
CA VAL A 314 -4.59 -6.92 11.62
C VAL A 314 -3.67 -5.67 11.62
N ARG A 315 -3.94 -4.67 10.77
CA ARG A 315 -3.13 -3.44 10.68
C ARG A 315 -4.02 -2.20 10.65
N TYR A 316 -3.75 -1.25 11.54
CA TYR A 316 -4.25 0.12 11.36
C TYR A 316 -3.60 0.76 10.12
N ILE A 317 -4.36 1.61 9.44
CA ILE A 317 -3.91 2.40 8.28
C ILE A 317 -3.77 3.86 8.68
N GLU A 318 -2.65 4.48 8.31
CA GLU A 318 -2.42 5.90 8.55
C GLU A 318 -2.75 6.69 7.28
N VAL A 319 -3.81 7.48 7.32
CA VAL A 319 -4.21 8.34 6.19
C VAL A 319 -3.70 9.76 6.41
N TYR A 320 -3.10 10.36 5.38
CA TYR A 320 -2.56 11.73 5.40
C TYR A 320 -2.93 12.48 4.11
N LYS A 321 -2.94 13.82 4.12
CA LYS A 321 -3.03 14.61 2.88
C LYS A 321 -1.79 14.38 2.00
N ALA A 322 -1.96 14.43 0.68
CA ALA A 322 -0.89 14.36 -0.31
C ALA A 322 -1.24 15.22 -1.54
N THR A 323 -0.30 15.44 -2.45
CA THR A 323 -0.51 16.31 -3.63
C THR A 323 -0.86 15.55 -4.90
N GLY A 324 -1.47 16.24 -5.86
CA GLY A 324 -1.69 15.73 -7.21
C GLY A 324 -0.37 15.44 -7.93
N GLU A 325 0.67 16.23 -7.67
CA GLU A 325 2.02 15.99 -8.18
C GLU A 325 2.64 14.69 -7.66
N GLU A 326 2.48 14.37 -6.36
CA GLU A 326 2.88 13.08 -5.81
C GLU A 326 2.15 11.93 -6.50
N PHE A 327 0.83 12.07 -6.74
CA PHE A 327 0.04 11.06 -7.45
C PHE A 327 0.52 10.86 -8.89
N VAL A 328 0.61 11.92 -9.70
CA VAL A 328 1.03 11.85 -11.11
C VAL A 328 2.49 11.40 -11.25
N LYS A 329 3.36 11.67 -10.28
CA LYS A 329 4.73 11.15 -10.25
C LYS A 329 4.82 9.63 -10.09
N ILE A 330 3.79 9.00 -9.50
CA ILE A 330 3.72 7.55 -9.26
C ILE A 330 2.80 6.84 -10.26
N ALA A 331 1.72 7.50 -10.71
CA ALA A 331 0.65 6.92 -11.55
C ALA A 331 0.54 7.52 -12.96
N GLY A 332 1.35 8.53 -13.30
CA GLY A 332 1.29 9.22 -14.60
C GLY A 332 2.19 8.59 -15.66
N GLY A 333 1.58 7.97 -16.66
CA GLY A 333 2.28 7.28 -17.74
C GLY A 333 2.64 8.17 -18.92
N THR A 334 3.74 7.83 -19.60
CA THR A 334 4.13 8.42 -20.91
C THR A 334 4.54 7.38 -21.97
N SER A 335 4.56 6.08 -21.64
CA SER A 335 4.96 5.03 -22.59
C SER A 335 3.77 4.58 -23.45
N LEU A 336 3.92 4.67 -24.77
CA LEU A 336 2.93 4.17 -25.74
C LEU A 336 2.77 2.64 -25.70
N GLU A 337 3.82 1.90 -25.34
CA GLU A 337 3.74 0.45 -25.13
C GLU A 337 2.83 0.12 -23.94
N VAL A 338 2.99 0.83 -22.83
CA VAL A 338 2.11 0.69 -21.65
C VAL A 338 0.70 1.16 -21.96
N ALA A 339 0.53 2.24 -22.73
CA ALA A 339 -0.78 2.69 -23.19
C ALA A 339 -1.48 1.62 -24.04
N ARG A 340 -0.77 0.91 -24.94
CA ARG A 340 -1.32 -0.21 -25.73
C ARG A 340 -1.60 -1.47 -24.93
N PHE A 341 -0.81 -1.75 -23.89
CA PHE A 341 -1.09 -2.85 -22.96
C PHE A 341 -2.35 -2.56 -22.12
N LEU A 342 -2.49 -1.32 -21.66
CA LEU A 342 -3.62 -0.86 -20.83
C LEU A 342 -4.81 -0.31 -21.62
N SER A 343 -4.80 -0.33 -22.97
CA SER A 343 -5.91 0.17 -23.80
C SER A 343 -7.08 -0.80 -23.92
N ARG A 344 -7.00 -1.97 -23.27
CA ARG A 344 -8.07 -2.96 -23.22
C ARG A 344 -8.76 -2.81 -21.87
N GLU A 345 -10.06 -2.55 -21.88
CA GLU A 345 -10.81 -2.25 -20.66
C GLU A 345 -11.16 -3.54 -19.88
N ASP A 346 -11.49 -3.36 -18.59
CA ASP A 346 -11.93 -4.38 -17.63
C ASP A 346 -11.00 -5.59 -17.45
N GLN A 347 -9.69 -5.37 -17.43
CA GLN A 347 -8.69 -6.46 -17.32
C GLN A 347 -7.93 -6.42 -16.00
N VAL A 348 -7.80 -7.59 -15.37
CA VAL A 348 -7.05 -7.79 -14.13
C VAL A 348 -5.59 -8.06 -14.47
N ILE A 349 -4.68 -7.28 -13.88
CA ILE A 349 -3.23 -7.37 -14.16
C ILE A 349 -2.56 -8.19 -13.07
N LEU A 350 -1.81 -9.23 -13.45
CA LEU A 350 -0.85 -9.88 -12.57
C LEU A 350 0.58 -9.55 -12.97
N ARG A 351 1.45 -9.30 -11.97
CA ARG A 351 2.90 -9.24 -12.16
C ARG A 351 3.53 -10.59 -11.85
N LEU A 352 4.29 -11.09 -12.81
CA LEU A 352 5.16 -12.24 -12.68
C LEU A 352 6.58 -11.75 -12.37
N ARG A 353 7.22 -12.38 -11.40
CA ARG A 353 8.55 -11.98 -10.93
C ARG A 353 9.45 -13.18 -10.69
N GLY A 354 10.71 -13.05 -11.09
CA GLY A 354 11.73 -14.09 -10.94
C GLY A 354 11.89 -15.02 -12.15
N LEU A 355 11.24 -14.72 -13.28
CA LEU A 355 11.30 -15.48 -14.54
C LEU A 355 12.75 -15.77 -14.97
N PRO A 356 13.04 -16.95 -15.55
CA PRO A 356 14.32 -17.22 -16.20
C PRO A 356 14.60 -16.19 -17.31
N PHE A 357 15.85 -15.74 -17.45
CA PHE A 357 16.24 -14.80 -18.50
C PHE A 357 16.11 -15.37 -19.93
N SER A 358 15.88 -16.67 -20.08
CA SER A 358 15.59 -17.34 -21.35
C SER A 358 14.09 -17.53 -21.63
N ALA A 359 13.20 -17.18 -20.69
CA ALA A 359 11.76 -17.44 -20.83
C ALA A 359 11.10 -16.46 -21.80
N GLY A 360 10.41 -16.98 -22.80
CA GLY A 360 9.59 -16.23 -23.74
C GLY A 360 8.09 -16.29 -23.41
N PRO A 361 7.23 -15.72 -24.28
CA PRO A 361 5.77 -15.74 -24.09
C PRO A 361 5.20 -17.15 -23.95
N ALA A 362 5.68 -18.12 -24.73
CA ALA A 362 5.22 -19.51 -24.69
C ALA A 362 5.50 -20.18 -23.33
N ASP A 363 6.65 -19.92 -22.70
CA ASP A 363 7.01 -20.46 -21.39
C ASP A 363 6.07 -19.92 -20.28
N VAL A 364 5.71 -18.64 -20.36
CA VAL A 364 4.79 -17.99 -19.41
C VAL A 364 3.36 -18.49 -19.60
N LEU A 365 2.89 -18.62 -20.85
CA LEU A 365 1.57 -19.19 -21.14
C LEU A 365 1.48 -20.66 -20.70
N GLY A 366 2.54 -21.45 -20.90
CA GLY A 366 2.64 -22.83 -20.43
C GLY A 366 2.66 -22.95 -18.90
N PHE A 367 3.30 -22.00 -18.21
CA PHE A 367 3.33 -21.94 -16.74
C PHE A 367 1.96 -21.61 -16.12
N LEU A 368 1.23 -20.67 -16.71
CA LEU A 368 -0.13 -20.29 -16.28
C LEU A 368 -1.14 -21.39 -16.63
N GLY A 369 -0.95 -22.05 -17.77
CA GLY A 369 -1.74 -23.20 -18.22
C GLY A 369 -3.06 -22.82 -18.92
N PRO A 370 -3.71 -23.79 -19.60
CA PRO A 370 -4.94 -23.55 -20.36
C PRO A 370 -6.14 -23.20 -19.47
N GLU A 371 -6.07 -23.51 -18.17
CA GLU A 371 -7.07 -23.13 -17.15
C GLU A 371 -7.10 -21.61 -16.88
N CYS A 372 -6.03 -20.89 -17.21
CA CYS A 372 -5.83 -19.47 -16.89
C CYS A 372 -5.42 -18.68 -18.15
N PRO A 373 -6.27 -18.59 -19.19
CA PRO A 373 -5.90 -17.95 -20.44
C PRO A 373 -5.66 -16.45 -20.27
N VAL A 374 -4.46 -16.01 -20.67
CA VAL A 374 -4.05 -14.61 -20.75
C VAL A 374 -4.78 -13.92 -21.91
N THR A 375 -5.29 -12.71 -21.70
CA THR A 375 -6.11 -12.01 -22.70
C THR A 375 -5.30 -11.70 -23.96
N GLY A 376 -5.68 -12.28 -25.10
CA GLY A 376 -4.91 -12.17 -26.35
C GLY A 376 -3.58 -12.93 -26.35
N GLY A 377 -3.39 -13.89 -25.44
CA GLY A 377 -2.21 -14.76 -25.41
C GLY A 377 -0.91 -13.98 -25.24
N ALA A 378 -0.04 -14.04 -26.26
CA ALA A 378 1.26 -13.36 -26.24
C ALA A 378 1.13 -11.83 -26.18
N ASP A 379 0.11 -11.24 -26.82
CA ASP A 379 -0.15 -9.79 -26.78
C ASP A 379 -0.65 -9.31 -25.42
N GLY A 380 -1.08 -10.22 -24.54
CA GLY A 380 -1.42 -9.95 -23.15
C GLY A 380 -0.24 -10.06 -22.19
N LEU A 381 1.00 -10.25 -22.68
CA LEU A 381 2.21 -10.35 -21.88
C LEU A 381 3.18 -9.20 -22.15
N LEU A 382 3.46 -8.37 -21.13
CA LEU A 382 4.41 -7.27 -21.20
C LEU A 382 5.68 -7.60 -20.40
N PHE A 383 6.75 -7.97 -21.11
CA PHE A 383 8.04 -8.35 -20.53
C PHE A 383 8.89 -7.11 -20.21
N VAL A 384 9.28 -6.95 -18.94
CA VAL A 384 10.06 -5.81 -18.50
C VAL A 384 11.54 -6.00 -18.88
N ARG A 385 12.06 -5.10 -19.70
CA ARG A 385 13.45 -5.11 -20.20
C ARG A 385 14.22 -3.87 -19.76
N HIS A 386 15.54 -4.00 -19.70
CA HIS A 386 16.47 -2.87 -19.64
C HIS A 386 16.55 -2.13 -21.00
N PRO A 387 17.11 -0.91 -21.07
CA PRO A 387 17.20 -0.14 -22.32
C PRO A 387 18.11 -0.79 -23.37
N ASP A 388 19.00 -1.68 -22.93
CA ASP A 388 19.85 -2.54 -23.78
C ASP A 388 19.16 -3.85 -24.21
N GLY A 389 17.85 -3.97 -23.97
CA GLY A 389 17.03 -5.13 -24.35
C GLY A 389 17.13 -6.34 -23.42
N ARG A 390 18.03 -6.33 -22.42
CA ARG A 390 18.20 -7.46 -21.48
C ARG A 390 16.93 -7.68 -20.64
N PRO A 391 16.49 -8.94 -20.44
CA PRO A 391 15.33 -9.26 -19.62
C PRO A 391 15.63 -9.04 -18.13
N THR A 392 14.70 -8.40 -17.40
CA THR A 392 14.84 -8.17 -15.95
C THR A 392 14.47 -9.40 -15.11
N GLY A 393 13.65 -10.31 -15.66
CA GLY A 393 13.00 -11.39 -14.92
C GLY A 393 11.61 -11.02 -14.36
N ASP A 394 11.12 -9.81 -14.65
CA ASP A 394 9.74 -9.37 -14.37
C ASP A 394 8.92 -9.27 -15.68
N ALA A 395 7.62 -9.58 -15.59
CA ALA A 395 6.65 -9.37 -16.65
C ALA A 395 5.25 -9.08 -16.06
N PHE A 396 4.34 -8.58 -16.88
CA PHE A 396 2.92 -8.43 -16.54
C PHE A 396 2.05 -9.25 -17.48
N ALA A 397 0.95 -9.79 -16.96
CA ALA A 397 -0.05 -10.54 -17.72
C ALA A 397 -1.46 -9.97 -17.47
N LEU A 398 -2.26 -9.89 -18.53
CA LEU A 398 -3.67 -9.48 -18.50
C LEU A 398 -4.60 -10.68 -18.44
N PHE A 399 -5.64 -10.60 -17.61
CA PHE A 399 -6.72 -11.59 -17.51
C PHE A 399 -8.08 -10.91 -17.73
N ALA A 400 -8.98 -11.59 -18.44
CA ALA A 400 -10.27 -11.04 -18.84
C ALA A 400 -11.31 -10.93 -17.71
N CYS A 401 -11.04 -11.53 -16.55
CA CYS A 401 -11.84 -11.40 -15.34
C CYS A 401 -11.03 -11.79 -14.08
N GLU A 402 -11.59 -11.49 -12.91
CA GLU A 402 -10.95 -11.73 -11.61
C GLU A 402 -10.83 -13.22 -11.28
N GLU A 403 -11.76 -14.07 -11.76
CA GLU A 403 -11.75 -15.52 -11.50
C GLU A 403 -10.52 -16.19 -12.14
N LEU A 404 -10.15 -15.77 -13.36
CA LEU A 404 -8.97 -16.27 -14.06
C LEU A 404 -7.67 -15.76 -13.42
N ALA A 405 -7.63 -14.50 -13.00
CA ALA A 405 -6.49 -13.96 -12.25
C ALA A 405 -6.35 -14.67 -10.88
N GLN A 406 -7.45 -14.92 -10.18
CA GLN A 406 -7.46 -15.62 -8.90
C GLN A 406 -7.11 -17.11 -9.04
N ALA A 407 -7.43 -17.75 -10.16
CA ALA A 407 -6.95 -19.09 -10.50
C ALA A 407 -5.45 -19.08 -10.81
N ALA A 408 -4.95 -18.13 -11.61
CA ALA A 408 -3.54 -17.96 -11.90
C ALA A 408 -2.71 -17.71 -10.62
N LEU A 409 -3.21 -16.92 -9.67
CA LEU A 409 -2.58 -16.72 -8.37
C LEU A 409 -2.38 -18.01 -7.55
N ARG A 410 -3.14 -19.09 -7.80
CA ARG A 410 -2.89 -20.41 -7.18
C ARG A 410 -1.58 -21.05 -7.66
N ARG A 411 -1.02 -20.61 -8.79
CA ARG A 411 0.29 -21.02 -9.32
C ARG A 411 1.46 -20.23 -8.68
N HIS A 412 1.21 -19.31 -7.73
CA HIS A 412 2.24 -18.54 -7.04
C HIS A 412 3.28 -19.46 -6.36
N LYS A 413 4.58 -19.16 -6.51
CA LYS A 413 5.74 -20.00 -6.14
C LYS A 413 5.88 -21.32 -6.92
N GLY A 414 5.01 -21.59 -7.91
CA GLY A 414 5.24 -22.64 -8.90
C GLY A 414 6.56 -22.43 -9.66
N THR A 415 7.11 -23.50 -10.21
CA THR A 415 8.42 -23.49 -10.88
C THR A 415 8.33 -23.36 -12.40
N LEU A 416 9.22 -22.53 -12.96
CA LEU A 416 9.50 -22.45 -14.39
C LEU A 416 11.00 -22.70 -14.61
N GLY A 417 11.33 -23.87 -15.16
CA GLY A 417 12.70 -24.36 -15.25
C GLY A 417 13.36 -24.48 -13.87
N LYS A 418 14.42 -23.71 -13.62
CA LYS A 418 15.19 -23.70 -12.35
C LYS A 418 14.82 -22.53 -11.41
N ARG A 419 13.65 -21.92 -11.58
CA ARG A 419 13.21 -20.72 -10.85
C ARG A 419 11.79 -20.92 -10.32
N TYR A 420 11.52 -20.50 -9.09
CA TYR A 420 10.14 -20.27 -8.65
C TYR A 420 9.67 -18.90 -9.14
N ILE A 421 8.40 -18.78 -9.48
CA ILE A 421 7.78 -17.53 -9.97
C ILE A 421 6.90 -16.93 -8.88
N GLU A 422 7.21 -15.70 -8.48
CA GLU A 422 6.34 -14.91 -7.60
C GLU A 422 5.23 -14.27 -8.45
N LEU A 423 3.97 -14.50 -8.10
CA LEU A 423 2.80 -13.86 -8.73
C LEU A 423 2.14 -12.86 -7.77
N PHE A 424 1.78 -11.68 -8.24
CA PHE A 424 1.08 -10.65 -7.46
C PHE A 424 -0.02 -10.00 -8.31
N ARG A 425 -1.14 -9.56 -7.71
CA ARG A 425 -2.02 -8.55 -8.36
C ARG A 425 -1.21 -7.26 -8.57
N SER A 426 -1.49 -6.52 -9.63
CA SER A 426 -0.86 -5.23 -9.92
C SER A 426 -1.84 -4.23 -10.49
N THR A 427 -1.53 -2.94 -10.32
CA THR A 427 -2.34 -1.84 -10.87
C THR A 427 -1.67 -1.28 -12.12
N ALA A 428 -2.41 -0.52 -12.92
CA ALA A 428 -1.85 0.26 -14.04
C ALA A 428 -0.66 1.13 -13.62
N ALA A 429 -0.74 1.77 -12.45
CA ALA A 429 0.36 2.56 -11.88
C ALA A 429 1.57 1.68 -11.50
N GLU A 430 1.38 0.42 -11.11
CA GLU A 430 2.52 -0.49 -10.85
C GLU A 430 3.24 -0.86 -12.15
N VAL A 431 2.50 -1.13 -13.24
CA VAL A 431 3.07 -1.38 -14.58
C VAL A 431 3.97 -0.21 -15.01
N GLN A 432 3.44 1.01 -14.89
CA GLN A 432 4.17 2.22 -15.22
C GLN A 432 5.40 2.44 -14.31
N GLN A 433 5.28 2.29 -12.99
CA GLN A 433 6.41 2.44 -12.07
C GLN A 433 7.54 1.46 -12.34
N VAL A 434 7.22 0.20 -12.66
CA VAL A 434 8.22 -0.81 -12.99
C VAL A 434 8.92 -0.45 -14.28
N LEU A 435 8.19 -0.11 -15.34
CA LEU A 435 8.80 0.23 -16.64
C LEU A 435 9.55 1.56 -16.60
N ASN A 436 9.06 2.59 -15.91
CA ASN A 436 9.77 3.87 -15.72
C ASN A 436 11.11 3.68 -14.98
N ARG A 437 11.20 2.73 -14.02
CA ARG A 437 12.46 2.38 -13.33
C ARG A 437 13.51 1.81 -14.29
N TYR A 438 13.08 0.99 -15.26
CA TYR A 438 14.01 0.29 -16.17
C TYR A 438 14.23 1.00 -17.50
N ALA A 439 13.30 1.83 -17.98
CA ALA A 439 13.47 2.70 -19.14
C ALA A 439 14.39 3.89 -18.83
N SER A 440 14.43 4.33 -17.57
CA SER A 440 15.42 5.30 -17.09
C SER A 440 16.80 4.66 -17.06
N SER A 441 17.69 5.08 -17.97
CA SER A 441 19.13 4.88 -17.76
C SER A 441 19.53 5.52 -16.42
N PRO A 442 20.41 4.90 -15.60
CA PRO A 442 20.80 5.47 -14.33
C PRO A 442 21.63 6.73 -14.54
N LEU A 443 20.95 7.89 -14.57
CA LEU A 443 21.60 9.17 -14.33
C LEU A 443 22.32 9.07 -12.99
N LEU A 444 23.63 9.34 -13.02
CA LEU A 444 24.44 9.45 -11.80
C LEU A 444 23.71 10.38 -10.82
N PRO A 445 23.59 10.03 -9.53
CA PRO A 445 22.90 10.86 -8.56
C PRO A 445 23.77 12.07 -8.16
N THR A 446 23.99 12.99 -9.12
CA THR A 446 24.50 14.34 -8.88
C THR A 446 23.37 15.20 -8.27
N LEU A 447 22.91 14.79 -7.09
CA LEU A 447 22.14 15.62 -6.19
C LEU A 447 23.05 16.03 -5.04
N THR A 448 23.43 17.29 -5.04
CA THR A 448 24.09 17.95 -3.91
C THR A 448 23.19 17.86 -2.68
N ALA A 449 23.55 17.00 -1.72
CA ALA A 449 22.94 17.03 -0.40
C ALA A 449 23.21 18.39 0.26
N PRO A 450 22.27 18.94 1.07
CA PRO A 450 22.51 20.18 1.79
C PRO A 450 23.69 20.00 2.76
N LEU A 451 24.68 20.89 2.66
CA LEU A 451 25.90 20.83 3.47
C LEU A 451 25.60 21.19 4.94
N LEU A 452 25.41 20.17 5.77
CA LEU A 452 25.61 20.32 7.22
C LEU A 452 27.12 20.42 7.49
N PRO A 453 27.62 21.48 8.16
CA PRO A 453 29.05 21.69 8.36
C PRO A 453 29.61 20.71 9.41
N ILE A 454 30.27 19.64 8.95
CA ILE A 454 31.07 18.76 9.81
C ILE A 454 32.38 19.51 10.16
N PRO A 455 32.74 19.69 11.45
CA PRO A 455 33.79 20.62 11.87
C PRO A 455 35.23 20.06 11.75
N PHE A 456 35.55 19.30 10.69
CA PHE A 456 36.90 18.79 10.43
C PHE A 456 37.26 18.83 8.93
N PRO A 457 38.36 19.49 8.54
CA PRO A 457 38.79 19.55 7.14
C PRO A 457 39.49 18.25 6.72
N LEU A 458 38.74 17.32 6.13
CA LEU A 458 39.33 16.23 5.33
C LEU A 458 39.91 16.83 4.03
N ALA A 459 41.23 16.78 3.89
CA ALA A 459 41.91 17.26 2.69
C ALA A 459 41.53 16.41 1.47
N ALA A 460 41.03 17.05 0.41
CA ALA A 460 40.68 16.39 -0.85
C ALA A 460 41.94 15.98 -1.61
N GLY A 461 42.39 14.74 -1.41
CA GLY A 461 43.51 14.13 -2.12
C GLY A 461 43.08 12.94 -2.95
N THR A 462 43.46 12.90 -4.23
CA THR A 462 43.21 11.79 -5.17
C THR A 462 44.08 10.54 -4.89
N GLY A 463 44.66 10.45 -3.69
CA GLY A 463 45.55 9.38 -3.28
C GLY A 463 44.80 8.12 -2.82
N ARG A 464 45.43 6.96 -3.04
CA ARG A 464 45.06 5.71 -2.36
C ARG A 464 45.75 5.62 -1.00
N ASP A 465 45.50 6.61 -0.14
CA ASP A 465 46.11 6.75 1.18
C ASP A 465 45.39 5.94 2.29
N CYS A 466 44.35 5.19 1.92
CA CYS A 466 43.66 4.27 2.81
C CYS A 466 43.91 2.81 2.44
N VAL A 467 43.73 1.92 3.41
CA VAL A 467 43.80 0.46 3.28
C VAL A 467 42.51 -0.14 3.82
N ARG A 468 41.82 -0.95 3.02
CA ARG A 468 40.68 -1.76 3.46
C ARG A 468 41.18 -3.15 3.85
N LEU A 469 40.79 -3.57 5.05
CA LEU A 469 40.90 -4.94 5.55
C LEU A 469 39.54 -5.62 5.37
N ARG A 470 39.53 -6.86 4.89
CA ARG A 470 38.34 -7.73 4.84
C ARG A 470 38.63 -9.10 5.44
N GLY A 471 37.62 -9.70 6.07
CA GLY A 471 37.72 -11.03 6.68
C GLY A 471 38.25 -11.04 8.13
N LEU A 472 38.47 -9.87 8.73
CA LEU A 472 38.93 -9.71 10.12
C LEU A 472 38.02 -10.47 11.11
N PRO A 473 38.61 -11.12 12.14
CA PRO A 473 37.91 -11.59 13.33
C PRO A 473 36.58 -10.89 13.66
N TYR A 474 35.46 -11.59 13.84
CA TYR A 474 34.28 -10.96 14.47
C TYR A 474 34.52 -10.61 15.95
N THR A 475 35.62 -11.11 16.51
CA THR A 475 36.21 -10.80 17.82
C THR A 475 37.53 -10.04 17.72
N ALA A 476 37.90 -9.49 16.55
CA ALA A 476 39.13 -8.73 16.40
C ALA A 476 39.00 -7.34 17.03
N THR A 477 39.99 -6.94 17.83
CA THR A 477 40.10 -5.60 18.41
C THR A 477 40.95 -4.68 17.54
N ILE A 478 41.00 -3.39 17.89
CA ILE A 478 41.95 -2.44 17.27
C ILE A 478 43.40 -2.89 17.54
N GLU A 479 43.69 -3.47 18.70
CA GLU A 479 45.01 -3.99 19.07
C GLU A 479 45.43 -5.18 18.20
N ASP A 480 44.50 -6.09 17.88
CA ASP A 480 44.74 -7.18 16.91
C ASP A 480 45.14 -6.62 15.54
N ILE A 481 44.45 -5.56 15.08
CA ILE A 481 44.71 -4.91 13.79
C ILE A 481 46.10 -4.25 13.78
N LEU A 482 46.47 -3.52 14.83
CA LEU A 482 47.79 -2.91 14.96
C LEU A 482 48.90 -3.97 14.99
N SER A 483 48.72 -5.04 15.76
CA SER A 483 49.65 -6.18 15.82
C SER A 483 49.81 -6.89 14.47
N PHE A 484 48.72 -7.08 13.74
CA PHE A 484 48.73 -7.69 12.40
C PHE A 484 49.52 -6.87 11.37
N LEU A 485 49.47 -5.54 11.45
CA LEU A 485 50.20 -4.61 10.58
C LEU A 485 51.68 -4.44 10.99
N GLY A 486 52.01 -4.67 12.26
CA GLY A 486 53.37 -4.58 12.79
C GLY A 486 53.99 -3.20 12.52
N GLU A 487 55.15 -3.16 11.88
CA GLU A 487 55.88 -1.91 11.56
C GLU A 487 55.05 -0.86 10.80
N ALA A 488 54.08 -1.29 9.97
CA ALA A 488 53.21 -0.37 9.24
C ALA A 488 52.17 0.33 10.14
N ALA A 489 51.99 -0.13 11.38
CA ALA A 489 51.17 0.57 12.37
C ALA A 489 51.73 1.95 12.75
N ALA A 490 53.05 2.16 12.60
CA ALA A 490 53.69 3.47 12.80
C ALA A 490 53.36 4.49 11.70
N ASP A 491 52.91 4.03 10.53
CA ASP A 491 52.48 4.87 9.40
C ASP A 491 50.95 5.12 9.37
N ILE A 492 50.23 4.87 10.47
CA ILE A 492 48.78 5.13 10.60
C ILE A 492 48.55 6.54 11.14
N ARG A 493 47.58 7.29 10.58
CA ARG A 493 47.22 8.62 11.10
C ARG A 493 46.50 8.51 12.46
N PRO A 494 46.68 9.44 13.41
CA PRO A 494 46.00 9.38 14.71
C PRO A 494 44.47 9.24 14.56
N HIS A 495 43.88 8.27 15.27
CA HIS A 495 42.46 7.84 15.16
C HIS A 495 42.04 7.25 13.79
N GLY A 496 42.98 7.03 12.86
CA GLY A 496 42.71 6.58 11.50
C GLY A 496 42.32 5.10 11.34
N VAL A 497 41.85 4.40 12.37
CA VAL A 497 41.38 3.01 12.28
C VAL A 497 39.86 2.96 12.50
N HIS A 498 39.13 2.59 11.45
CA HIS A 498 37.67 2.65 11.40
C HIS A 498 37.09 1.26 11.15
N MET A 499 36.54 0.64 12.18
CA MET A 499 35.86 -0.67 12.06
C MET A 499 34.47 -0.48 11.46
N VAL A 500 34.11 -1.29 10.46
CA VAL A 500 32.77 -1.25 9.87
C VAL A 500 31.81 -2.04 10.76
N LEU A 501 30.78 -1.38 11.29
CA LEU A 501 29.72 -2.02 12.07
C LEU A 501 28.49 -2.29 11.19
N ASN A 502 27.85 -3.44 11.39
CA ASN A 502 26.54 -3.75 10.83
C ASN A 502 25.44 -2.95 11.55
N GLN A 503 24.23 -2.93 10.99
CA GLN A 503 23.06 -2.21 11.52
C GLN A 503 22.69 -2.58 12.97
N GLN A 504 23.13 -3.74 13.47
CA GLN A 504 22.96 -4.21 14.86
C GLN A 504 24.17 -3.88 15.76
N GLY A 505 25.04 -2.93 15.36
CA GLY A 505 26.23 -2.50 16.12
C GLY A 505 27.39 -3.50 16.17
N ARG A 506 27.28 -4.65 15.51
CA ARG A 506 28.31 -5.72 15.53
C ARG A 506 29.35 -5.53 14.42
N PRO A 507 30.63 -5.84 14.64
CA PRO A 507 31.67 -5.72 13.61
C PRO A 507 31.38 -6.59 12.39
N SER A 508 31.46 -6.00 11.20
CA SER A 508 31.15 -6.64 9.92
C SER A 508 32.24 -7.60 9.43
N GLY A 509 33.43 -7.55 10.05
CA GLY A 509 34.65 -8.23 9.56
C GLY A 509 35.45 -7.41 8.54
N ASP A 510 35.02 -6.17 8.28
CA ASP A 510 35.71 -5.18 7.45
C ASP A 510 36.18 -4.00 8.31
N ALA A 511 37.32 -3.42 7.96
CA ALA A 511 37.81 -2.16 8.55
C ALA A 511 38.56 -1.34 7.50
N PHE A 512 38.64 -0.03 7.73
CA PHE A 512 39.45 0.90 6.95
C PHE A 512 40.53 1.53 7.82
N ILE A 513 41.71 1.70 7.26
CA ILE A 513 42.86 2.32 7.92
C ILE A 513 43.36 3.46 7.05
N GLN A 514 43.52 4.64 7.63
CA GLN A 514 44.05 5.82 6.96
C GLN A 514 45.55 5.96 7.28
N MET A 515 46.39 5.89 6.24
CA MET A 515 47.84 5.90 6.34
C MET A 515 48.42 7.31 6.16
N THR A 516 49.67 7.53 6.53
CA THR A 516 50.40 8.79 6.30
C THR A 516 50.64 9.09 4.82
N SER A 517 50.73 8.06 3.96
CA SER A 517 50.97 8.20 2.51
C SER A 517 50.38 7.03 1.73
N ALA A 518 50.02 7.27 0.46
CA ALA A 518 49.58 6.24 -0.48
C ALA A 518 50.66 5.18 -0.78
N GLU A 519 51.93 5.55 -0.71
CA GLU A 519 53.04 4.59 -0.86
C GLU A 519 53.10 3.62 0.34
N ARG A 520 52.86 4.14 1.55
CA ARG A 520 52.75 3.33 2.77
C ARG A 520 51.52 2.44 2.76
N ALA A 521 50.38 2.94 2.27
CA ALA A 521 49.17 2.14 2.07
C ALA A 521 49.39 0.98 1.10
N LEU A 522 50.08 1.23 -0.03
CA LEU A 522 50.40 0.20 -1.01
C LEU A 522 51.40 -0.84 -0.46
N ALA A 523 52.45 -0.42 0.25
CA ALA A 523 53.41 -1.31 0.89
C ALA A 523 52.78 -2.15 2.01
N ALA A 524 51.92 -1.54 2.85
CA ALA A 524 51.16 -2.24 3.89
C ALA A 524 50.20 -3.27 3.28
N ALA A 525 49.52 -2.91 2.18
CA ALA A 525 48.67 -3.85 1.47
C ALA A 525 49.46 -5.03 0.90
N GLN A 526 50.54 -4.79 0.15
CA GLN A 526 51.37 -5.86 -0.41
C GLN A 526 51.94 -6.81 0.65
N ARG A 527 52.36 -6.29 1.81
CA ARG A 527 53.01 -7.06 2.87
C ARG A 527 52.03 -7.83 3.78
N CYS A 528 50.79 -7.37 3.90
CA CYS A 528 49.78 -7.98 4.78
C CYS A 528 48.67 -8.73 4.04
N HIS A 529 48.51 -8.59 2.73
CA HIS A 529 47.49 -9.29 1.94
C HIS A 529 47.60 -10.82 2.06
N LYS A 530 46.49 -11.47 2.43
CA LYS A 530 46.36 -12.93 2.68
C LYS A 530 47.17 -13.47 3.86
N LYS A 531 47.79 -12.60 4.69
CA LYS A 531 48.31 -13.00 6.00
C LYS A 531 47.14 -13.45 6.90
N ALA A 532 47.37 -14.45 7.74
CA ALA A 532 46.39 -14.90 8.72
C ALA A 532 46.31 -13.95 9.94
N MET A 533 45.09 -13.70 10.41
CA MET A 533 44.78 -13.10 11.70
C MET A 533 43.88 -14.09 12.45
N LYS A 534 44.45 -14.79 13.43
CA LYS A 534 43.78 -15.91 14.13
C LYS A 534 43.28 -16.92 13.06
N GLU A 535 42.05 -17.41 13.17
CA GLU A 535 41.48 -18.43 12.26
C GLU A 535 41.11 -17.95 10.85
N ARG A 536 41.38 -16.70 10.45
CA ARG A 536 41.00 -16.18 9.10
C ARG A 536 42.17 -15.52 8.38
N TYR A 537 42.26 -15.76 7.06
CA TYR A 537 43.09 -14.93 6.18
C TYR A 537 42.42 -13.57 5.98
N VAL A 538 43.22 -12.51 5.95
CA VAL A 538 42.73 -11.13 5.77
C VAL A 538 43.09 -10.64 4.38
N GLU A 539 42.09 -10.22 3.60
CA GLU A 539 42.35 -9.51 2.35
C GLU A 539 42.65 -8.05 2.65
N VAL A 540 43.82 -7.60 2.21
CA VAL A 540 44.29 -6.21 2.40
C VAL A 540 44.38 -5.55 1.03
N VAL A 541 43.70 -4.41 0.85
CA VAL A 541 43.52 -3.76 -0.46
C VAL A 541 43.66 -2.24 -0.30
N PRO A 542 44.47 -1.54 -1.12
CA PRO A 542 44.55 -0.07 -1.07
C PRO A 542 43.28 0.56 -1.67
N CYS A 543 42.80 1.63 -1.04
CA CYS A 543 41.57 2.36 -1.41
C CYS A 543 41.76 3.87 -1.18
N SER A 544 40.87 4.70 -1.72
CA SER A 544 40.89 6.15 -1.45
C SER A 544 40.18 6.50 -0.13
N THR A 545 40.50 7.67 0.42
CA THR A 545 39.74 8.27 1.53
C THR A 545 38.24 8.47 1.16
N GLU A 546 37.91 8.66 -0.12
CA GLU A 546 36.52 8.78 -0.61
C GLU A 546 35.77 7.44 -0.58
N GLU A 547 36.39 6.34 -1.03
CA GLU A 547 35.83 4.99 -0.98
C GLU A 547 35.56 4.55 0.47
N MET A 548 36.46 4.91 1.38
CA MET A 548 36.29 4.72 2.82
C MET A 548 35.11 5.53 3.37
N SER A 549 35.04 6.83 3.06
CA SER A 549 33.94 7.71 3.47
C SER A 549 32.58 7.19 2.99
N HIS A 550 32.48 6.78 1.72
CA HIS A 550 31.25 6.23 1.14
C HIS A 550 30.72 5.00 1.89
N VAL A 551 31.60 4.08 2.33
CA VAL A 551 31.17 2.90 3.10
C VAL A 551 30.81 3.25 4.54
N LEU A 552 31.55 4.16 5.19
CA LEU A 552 31.24 4.61 6.56
C LEU A 552 29.92 5.40 6.63
N MET A 553 29.55 6.09 5.55
CA MET A 553 28.24 6.74 5.37
C MET A 553 27.12 5.77 4.92
N GLY A 554 27.36 4.45 4.93
CA GLY A 554 26.35 3.42 4.64
C GLY A 554 26.19 3.01 3.18
N GLY A 555 27.01 3.55 2.26
CA GLY A 555 26.94 3.27 0.83
C GLY A 555 27.66 1.97 0.41
N THR A 556 26.97 1.07 -0.30
CA THR A 556 27.53 -0.20 -0.76
C THR A 556 28.47 -0.03 -1.96
N LEU A 557 29.78 -0.30 -1.79
CA LEU A 557 30.72 -0.38 -2.93
C LEU A 557 30.50 -1.68 -3.73
N GLY A 558 30.47 -1.56 -5.06
CA GLY A 558 30.24 -2.66 -5.99
C GLY A 558 31.39 -3.69 -6.05
N ARG A 559 31.05 -4.95 -6.35
CA ARG A 559 32.01 -6.07 -6.46
C ARG A 559 32.71 -6.09 -7.83
N SER A 560 33.43 -5.02 -8.15
CA SER A 560 34.07 -4.83 -9.47
C SER A 560 35.56 -4.51 -9.32
N GLY A 561 36.40 -5.55 -9.34
CA GLY A 561 37.85 -5.41 -9.31
C GLY A 561 38.57 -6.75 -9.44
N MET A 562 39.23 -6.96 -10.58
CA MET A 562 40.05 -8.13 -10.96
C MET A 562 39.32 -9.49 -11.00
N SER A 563 39.10 -10.00 -12.22
CA SER A 563 38.72 -11.41 -12.44
C SER A 563 39.90 -12.35 -12.18
N PRO A 564 39.71 -13.54 -11.58
CA PRO A 564 40.73 -14.57 -11.54
C PRO A 564 40.85 -15.30 -12.91
N PRO A 565 42.06 -15.72 -13.31
CA PRO A 565 42.27 -16.55 -14.50
C PRO A 565 41.82 -18.01 -14.28
N PRO A 566 41.63 -18.80 -15.35
CA PRO A 566 41.20 -20.20 -15.23
C PRO A 566 42.31 -21.09 -14.65
N CYS A 567 42.08 -21.62 -13.44
CA CYS A 567 42.98 -22.60 -12.81
C CYS A 567 42.70 -24.02 -13.29
N LYS A 568 43.77 -24.77 -13.53
CA LYS A 568 43.79 -26.10 -14.17
C LYS A 568 43.21 -27.20 -13.29
N LEU A 569 42.60 -28.20 -13.94
CA LEU A 569 42.50 -29.58 -13.43
C LEU A 569 43.09 -30.55 -14.48
N PRO A 570 43.56 -31.75 -14.08
CA PRO A 570 44.46 -32.55 -14.90
C PRO A 570 43.78 -33.31 -16.04
N CYS A 571 44.58 -33.71 -17.02
CA CYS A 571 44.18 -34.42 -18.23
C CYS A 571 44.24 -35.95 -18.09
N LEU A 572 43.37 -36.63 -18.84
CA LEU A 572 43.48 -38.03 -19.24
C LEU A 572 43.26 -38.14 -20.77
N SER A 573 43.58 -39.28 -21.37
CA SER A 573 44.07 -39.41 -22.76
C SER A 573 43.02 -39.36 -23.89
N PRO A 574 43.43 -39.02 -25.14
CA PRO A 574 42.60 -39.02 -26.37
C PRO A 574 42.76 -40.36 -27.16
N PRO A 575 42.15 -40.63 -28.35
CA PRO A 575 42.24 -39.90 -29.66
C PRO A 575 40.83 -39.71 -30.32
N THR A 576 40.56 -39.44 -31.61
CA THR A 576 41.35 -39.40 -32.88
C THR A 576 40.67 -38.54 -33.97
N TYR A 577 41.44 -37.83 -34.82
CA TYR A 577 41.06 -37.23 -36.13
C TYR A 577 39.92 -36.15 -36.14
N ALA A 578 39.81 -35.22 -37.11
CA ALA A 578 40.58 -34.99 -38.35
C ALA A 578 40.88 -33.48 -38.57
N THR A 579 41.75 -33.16 -39.55
CA THR A 579 42.32 -31.83 -39.85
C THR A 579 41.60 -31.05 -40.95
N PHE A 580 41.70 -29.70 -40.95
CA PHE A 580 41.95 -28.88 -42.17
C PHE A 580 42.55 -27.49 -41.84
N GLN A 581 43.15 -26.84 -42.86
CA GLN A 581 43.91 -25.56 -42.84
C GLN A 581 43.74 -24.89 -44.24
N ALA A 582 44.11 -23.65 -44.58
CA ALA A 582 44.79 -22.49 -43.92
C ALA A 582 44.18 -21.17 -44.52
N THR A 583 44.71 -19.93 -44.50
CA THR A 583 45.94 -19.23 -44.01
C THR A 583 45.61 -17.71 -43.88
N PRO A 584 46.39 -16.86 -43.16
CA PRO A 584 46.12 -15.41 -43.03
C PRO A 584 46.88 -14.53 -44.05
N THR A 585 46.50 -13.25 -44.16
CA THR A 585 47.22 -12.19 -44.90
C THR A 585 47.37 -10.90 -44.06
N LEU A 586 48.41 -10.11 -44.32
CA LEU A 586 48.87 -9.02 -43.45
C LEU A 586 48.39 -7.61 -43.87
N ILE A 587 48.57 -6.66 -42.93
CA ILE A 587 48.54 -5.20 -43.12
C ILE A 587 49.75 -4.73 -43.96
N PRO A 588 49.73 -3.53 -44.55
CA PRO A 588 50.48 -2.43 -43.91
C PRO A 588 49.79 -1.05 -43.95
N THR A 589 50.31 -0.14 -43.12
CA THR A 589 49.96 1.29 -43.03
C THR A 589 50.97 2.13 -43.81
N GLU A 590 50.61 3.29 -44.38
CA GLU A 590 51.35 4.56 -44.12
C GLU A 590 50.78 5.88 -44.69
N THR A 591 51.14 6.96 -43.98
CA THR A 591 51.35 8.40 -44.29
C THR A 591 50.62 9.18 -45.42
N ALA A 592 49.75 10.11 -44.95
CA ALA A 592 49.84 11.58 -45.12
C ALA A 592 49.34 12.36 -46.37
N ALA A 593 48.87 13.59 -46.06
CA ALA A 593 48.70 14.81 -46.89
C ALA A 593 47.64 14.85 -48.03
N LEU A 594 46.58 15.65 -47.80
CA LEU A 594 46.40 16.98 -48.42
C LEU A 594 45.20 17.75 -47.81
N TYR A 595 45.31 19.07 -47.71
CA TYR A 595 44.28 20.03 -47.25
C TYR A 595 44.19 21.18 -48.28
N PRO A 596 43.08 21.92 -48.37
CA PRO A 596 43.10 23.26 -47.75
C PRO A 596 41.78 23.67 -47.05
N SER A 597 41.89 24.63 -46.12
CA SER A 597 40.78 25.22 -45.34
C SER A 597 40.71 26.73 -45.54
N SER A 598 39.51 27.33 -45.46
CA SER A 598 39.24 28.78 -45.31
C SER A 598 37.74 28.99 -45.04
N ALA A 599 37.24 30.00 -44.30
CA ALA A 599 37.86 30.90 -43.32
C ALA A 599 36.80 31.57 -42.41
N LEU A 600 37.09 31.62 -41.09
CA LEU A 600 37.14 32.80 -40.19
C LEU A 600 36.04 33.92 -40.28
N LEU A 601 35.23 34.13 -39.22
CA LEU A 601 35.36 35.15 -38.13
C LEU A 601 34.69 36.53 -38.46
N PRO A 602 34.49 37.50 -37.51
CA PRO A 602 35.00 37.63 -36.13
C PRO A 602 33.95 37.92 -35.02
N ALA A 603 34.44 38.20 -33.80
CA ALA A 603 33.66 38.57 -32.61
C ALA A 603 33.92 40.03 -32.16
N ALA A 604 33.13 40.53 -31.20
CA ALA A 604 33.29 41.83 -30.54
C ALA A 604 33.34 41.71 -29.00
N ARG A 605 33.83 42.75 -28.30
CA ARG A 605 34.10 42.81 -26.84
C ARG A 605 33.91 44.25 -26.29
N VAL A 606 34.09 44.39 -24.96
CA VAL A 606 34.45 45.61 -24.18
C VAL A 606 33.23 46.47 -23.72
N PRO A 607 33.21 47.12 -22.52
CA PRO A 607 34.09 47.07 -21.32
C PRO A 607 33.37 46.64 -20.01
N ALA A 608 34.05 46.74 -18.86
CA ALA A 608 33.45 46.73 -17.50
C ALA A 608 34.31 47.54 -16.49
N ALA A 609 33.67 48.32 -15.59
CA ALA A 609 34.21 48.98 -14.37
C ALA A 609 33.07 49.76 -13.62
N PRO A 610 33.24 50.35 -12.40
CA PRO A 610 33.42 49.64 -11.12
C PRO A 610 32.66 50.22 -9.90
N THR A 611 32.50 49.42 -8.82
CA THR A 611 32.33 49.82 -7.38
C THR A 611 31.05 50.61 -6.97
N PRO A 612 30.69 50.75 -5.65
CA PRO A 612 31.39 50.34 -4.41
C PRO A 612 30.62 49.38 -3.48
N VAL A 613 31.22 49.11 -2.31
CA VAL A 613 30.77 48.19 -1.24
C VAL A 613 30.07 48.95 -0.09
N ALA A 614 29.15 48.29 0.62
CA ALA A 614 28.67 48.68 1.95
C ALA A 614 28.86 47.51 2.94
N TYR A 615 29.07 47.79 4.24
CA TYR A 615 29.72 46.83 5.15
C TYR A 615 29.18 46.91 6.59
N TYR A 616 28.60 45.80 7.09
CA TYR A 616 28.39 45.45 8.51
C TYR A 616 27.46 46.36 9.36
N PRO A 617 27.09 45.98 10.61
CA PRO A 617 27.31 44.70 11.32
C PRO A 617 26.00 43.99 11.74
N GLY A 618 26.14 42.79 12.33
CA GLY A 618 25.09 42.16 13.16
C GLY A 618 25.69 41.59 14.46
N PRO A 619 24.90 41.38 15.53
CA PRO A 619 25.37 40.65 16.72
C PRO A 619 24.51 39.42 17.10
N ALA A 620 25.09 38.60 17.97
CA ALA A 620 24.43 37.64 18.89
C ALA A 620 23.59 36.48 18.31
N THR A 621 24.24 35.32 18.17
CA THR A 621 23.64 34.00 18.41
C THR A 621 23.02 33.89 19.81
N GLN A 622 21.91 33.13 19.97
CA GLN A 622 21.67 32.27 21.16
C GLN A 622 20.62 31.16 20.92
N LEU A 623 21.02 29.94 21.31
CA LEU A 623 20.26 28.79 21.85
C LEU A 623 18.83 28.43 21.38
N TYR A 624 18.72 27.24 20.78
CA TYR A 624 17.78 26.19 21.24
C TYR A 624 18.42 24.81 20.98
N MET A 625 19.13 24.23 21.94
CA MET A 625 18.62 23.24 22.91
C MET A 625 17.82 22.09 22.27
N ASN A 626 18.41 20.90 22.32
CA ASN A 626 17.86 19.66 21.77
C ASN A 626 17.66 18.67 22.94
N TYR A 627 16.42 18.40 23.32
CA TYR A 627 16.10 17.58 24.50
C TYR A 627 15.80 16.13 24.10
N THR A 628 16.72 15.21 24.41
CA THR A 628 16.49 13.77 24.30
C THR A 628 15.62 13.28 25.45
N ALA A 629 14.43 12.75 25.15
CA ALA A 629 13.58 12.05 26.11
C ALA A 629 13.67 10.52 25.91
N TYR A 630 13.89 9.78 27.00
CA TYR A 630 13.91 8.32 27.03
C TYR A 630 12.48 7.73 26.93
N TYR A 631 12.30 6.66 26.15
CA TYR A 631 11.48 5.48 26.54
C TYR A 631 11.74 4.29 25.58
N PRO A 632 11.17 3.07 25.75
CA PRO A 632 11.92 1.85 25.48
C PRO A 632 11.48 1.13 24.19
N SER A 633 12.37 0.29 23.67
CA SER A 633 12.03 -0.63 22.57
C SER A 633 11.07 -1.74 23.05
N PRO A 634 9.97 -2.03 22.32
CA PRO A 634 9.13 -3.20 22.60
C PRO A 634 9.88 -4.52 22.28
N PRO A 635 9.47 -5.64 22.89
CA PRO A 635 10.17 -6.92 22.75
C PRO A 635 10.06 -7.50 21.33
N VAL A 636 11.16 -8.05 20.83
CA VAL A 636 11.25 -8.68 19.50
C VAL A 636 10.94 -10.18 19.61
N SER A 637 9.89 -10.64 18.94
CA SER A 637 9.58 -12.08 18.84
C SER A 637 10.62 -12.81 17.97
N PRO A 638 11.12 -14.00 18.38
CA PRO A 638 12.15 -14.72 17.64
C PRO A 638 11.59 -15.41 16.39
N THR A 639 12.40 -15.50 15.33
CA THR A 639 12.10 -16.30 14.12
C THR A 639 13.32 -17.16 13.77
N THR A 640 13.38 -18.37 14.34
CA THR A 640 14.44 -19.34 14.07
C THR A 640 13.87 -20.75 13.95
N VAL A 641 13.60 -21.21 12.72
CA VAL A 641 13.43 -22.64 12.43
C VAL A 641 14.79 -23.18 12.01
N GLY A 642 15.54 -23.71 12.97
CA GLY A 642 16.87 -24.27 12.75
C GLY A 642 16.82 -25.75 12.38
N TYR A 643 17.10 -26.08 11.12
CA TYR A 643 17.39 -27.46 10.73
C TYR A 643 18.79 -27.83 11.24
N LEU A 644 18.88 -28.79 12.17
CA LEU A 644 20.15 -29.35 12.63
C LEU A 644 20.31 -30.78 12.13
N THR A 645 21.30 -31.00 11.25
CA THR A 645 21.74 -32.32 10.80
C THR A 645 22.92 -32.80 11.64
N THR A 646 22.83 -33.98 12.24
CA THR A 646 23.95 -34.65 12.92
C THR A 646 24.12 -36.10 12.42
N PRO A 647 25.35 -36.67 12.49
CA PRO A 647 25.75 -37.83 11.70
C PRO A 647 25.40 -39.19 12.35
N PRO A 648 25.39 -40.28 11.57
CA PRO A 648 25.03 -41.62 12.05
C PRO A 648 26.21 -42.40 12.63
N ALA A 649 26.12 -42.83 13.91
CA ALA A 649 26.91 -43.95 14.43
C ALA A 649 26.33 -44.57 15.72
N ALA A 650 26.20 -45.90 15.69
CA ALA A 650 26.34 -46.86 16.80
C ALA A 650 25.29 -46.96 17.94
N LEU A 651 25.16 -48.22 18.39
CA LEU A 651 24.61 -48.74 19.66
C LEU A 651 23.09 -48.67 19.90
N ALA A 652 22.46 -49.84 19.72
CA ALA A 652 21.11 -50.14 20.18
C ALA A 652 21.12 -50.91 21.51
N SER A 653 20.08 -50.70 22.31
CA SER A 653 19.54 -51.68 23.26
C SER A 653 18.02 -51.43 23.40
N ALA A 654 17.27 -52.46 23.80
CA ALA A 654 15.81 -52.50 23.74
C ALA A 654 15.23 -52.91 25.12
N PRO A 655 13.92 -53.23 25.29
CA PRO A 655 12.74 -52.95 24.46
C PRO A 655 11.53 -52.36 25.24
N THR A 656 10.59 -51.75 24.53
CA THR A 656 9.15 -51.76 24.88
C THR A 656 8.31 -51.76 23.61
N SER A 657 7.05 -52.19 23.68
CA SER A 657 6.32 -52.68 22.51
C SER A 657 4.85 -52.29 22.49
N VAL A 658 4.32 -52.16 21.26
CA VAL A 658 2.89 -52.03 20.89
C VAL A 658 2.21 -50.71 21.28
N LEU A 659 1.93 -49.87 20.27
CA LEU A 659 0.55 -49.62 19.82
C LEU A 659 0.55 -48.94 18.44
N SER A 660 -0.12 -49.57 17.46
CA SER A 660 -0.53 -48.90 16.23
C SER A 660 -1.93 -48.34 16.46
N GLN A 661 -2.04 -47.02 16.59
CA GLN A 661 -3.29 -46.27 16.66
C GLN A 661 -3.25 -45.13 15.64
N PRO A 662 -4.32 -44.87 14.88
CA PRO A 662 -4.40 -43.75 13.94
C PRO A 662 -4.72 -42.44 14.69
N GLY A 663 -3.74 -41.89 15.42
CA GLY A 663 -3.84 -40.63 16.16
C GLY A 663 -3.00 -39.50 15.55
N ALA A 664 -3.35 -38.24 15.86
CA ALA A 664 -2.67 -37.04 15.34
C ALA A 664 -2.17 -36.16 16.49
N LEU A 665 -0.88 -36.27 16.81
CA LEU A 665 -0.25 -35.58 17.95
C LEU A 665 -0.34 -34.06 17.83
N VAL A 666 -1.03 -33.39 18.78
CA VAL A 666 -1.16 -31.93 18.80
C VAL A 666 -0.27 -31.31 19.88
N ARG A 667 0.71 -30.49 19.43
CA ARG A 667 1.61 -29.70 20.27
C ARG A 667 1.08 -28.28 20.38
N MET A 668 0.68 -27.86 21.59
CA MET A 668 0.11 -26.53 21.84
C MET A 668 1.16 -25.62 22.50
N GLN A 669 1.36 -24.43 21.93
CA GLN A 669 2.28 -23.41 22.46
C GLN A 669 1.53 -22.10 22.75
N GLY A 670 1.95 -21.37 23.78
CA GLY A 670 1.32 -20.10 24.18
C GLY A 670 0.10 -20.24 25.10
N VAL A 671 -0.20 -21.44 25.62
CA VAL A 671 -1.29 -21.68 26.57
C VAL A 671 -1.07 -20.88 27.87
N PRO A 672 -2.07 -20.14 28.38
CA PRO A 672 -1.97 -19.40 29.64
C PRO A 672 -1.68 -20.30 30.85
N TYR A 673 -0.90 -19.80 31.81
CA TYR A 673 -0.52 -20.54 33.03
C TYR A 673 -1.68 -20.95 33.94
N THR A 674 -2.87 -20.37 33.73
CA THR A 674 -4.11 -20.63 34.47
C THR A 674 -5.05 -21.63 33.78
N ALA A 675 -4.78 -22.05 32.54
CA ALA A 675 -5.67 -22.92 31.78
C ALA A 675 -5.66 -24.36 32.34
N GLY A 676 -6.86 -24.89 32.63
CA GLY A 676 -7.08 -26.25 33.06
C GLY A 676 -7.42 -27.21 31.90
N MET A 677 -7.56 -28.50 32.22
CA MET A 677 -7.94 -29.54 31.25
C MET A 677 -9.25 -29.21 30.50
N LYS A 678 -10.21 -28.56 31.16
CA LYS A 678 -11.48 -28.11 30.56
C LYS A 678 -11.29 -27.03 29.49
N ASP A 679 -10.28 -26.17 29.66
CA ASP A 679 -10.00 -25.05 28.75
C ASP A 679 -9.14 -25.49 27.56
N LEU A 680 -8.38 -26.59 27.72
CA LEU A 680 -7.72 -27.27 26.60
C LEU A 680 -8.72 -28.05 25.76
N LEU A 681 -9.64 -28.79 26.39
CA LEU A 681 -10.66 -29.57 25.67
C LEU A 681 -11.73 -28.69 24.99
N SER A 682 -11.99 -27.47 25.48
CA SER A 682 -12.93 -26.54 24.81
C SER A 682 -12.47 -26.13 23.41
N ILE A 683 -11.15 -26.02 23.19
CA ILE A 683 -10.55 -25.73 21.88
C ILE A 683 -10.89 -26.81 20.85
N PHE A 684 -11.14 -28.04 21.29
CA PHE A 684 -11.49 -29.18 20.44
C PHE A 684 -12.99 -29.50 20.40
N GLN A 685 -13.89 -28.74 21.05
CA GLN A 685 -15.33 -29.05 21.09
C GLN A 685 -16.04 -29.11 19.72
N ALA A 686 -15.46 -28.52 18.67
CA ALA A 686 -15.95 -28.67 17.29
C ALA A 686 -15.71 -30.08 16.71
N TYR A 687 -14.84 -30.87 17.33
CA TYR A 687 -14.55 -32.26 17.02
C TYR A 687 -15.16 -33.14 18.11
N GLN A 688 -16.08 -34.04 17.76
CA GLN A 688 -16.79 -34.89 18.72
C GLN A 688 -15.90 -36.05 19.21
N LEU A 689 -14.94 -35.72 20.08
CA LEU A 689 -14.06 -36.68 20.75
C LEU A 689 -14.84 -37.50 21.79
N ALA A 690 -14.66 -38.82 21.79
CA ALA A 690 -15.20 -39.71 22.80
C ALA A 690 -14.39 -39.63 24.11
N PRO A 691 -14.96 -40.01 25.27
CA PRO A 691 -14.26 -39.98 26.56
C PRO A 691 -12.98 -40.85 26.62
N ASP A 692 -12.88 -41.85 25.75
CA ASP A 692 -11.77 -42.81 25.70
C ASP A 692 -10.66 -42.41 24.71
N ASP A 693 -10.87 -41.39 23.86
CA ASP A 693 -9.92 -41.03 22.79
C ASP A 693 -8.65 -40.34 23.33
N TYR A 694 -8.77 -39.51 24.37
CA TYR A 694 -7.68 -38.66 24.89
C TYR A 694 -6.78 -39.40 25.91
N THR A 695 -6.03 -40.40 25.46
CA THR A 695 -5.17 -41.22 26.34
C THR A 695 -3.91 -40.46 26.81
N SER A 696 -4.05 -39.74 27.93
CA SER A 696 -2.98 -39.11 28.76
C SER A 696 -2.27 -37.86 28.21
N LEU A 697 -2.58 -36.70 28.81
CA LEU A 697 -1.78 -35.47 28.75
C LEU A 697 -0.55 -35.58 29.67
N MET A 698 0.66 -35.63 29.10
CA MET A 698 1.92 -35.68 29.88
C MET A 698 2.64 -34.32 29.89
N PRO A 699 3.01 -33.78 31.07
CA PRO A 699 3.90 -32.62 31.15
C PRO A 699 5.35 -33.03 30.89
N VAL A 700 6.03 -32.35 29.97
CA VAL A 700 7.46 -32.57 29.70
C VAL A 700 8.29 -31.87 30.81
N GLY A 701 9.26 -32.58 31.40
CA GLY A 701 9.98 -32.13 32.59
C GLY A 701 11.19 -31.21 32.31
N ASP A 702 11.36 -30.18 33.15
CA ASP A 702 12.46 -29.21 33.08
C ASP A 702 13.80 -29.72 33.67
N PRO A 703 14.96 -29.37 33.08
CA PRO A 703 16.24 -29.31 33.78
C PRO A 703 16.32 -28.05 34.69
N PRO A 704 17.17 -28.03 35.73
CA PRO A 704 17.02 -27.08 36.83
C PRO A 704 17.53 -25.64 36.55
N ARG A 705 16.57 -24.71 36.54
CA ARG A 705 16.66 -23.27 36.89
C ARG A 705 17.64 -22.36 36.12
N THR A 706 17.05 -21.33 35.51
CA THR A 706 17.20 -19.95 36.05
C THR A 706 15.88 -19.19 35.84
N VAL A 707 15.63 -18.14 36.63
CA VAL A 707 14.30 -17.48 36.67
C VAL A 707 14.18 -16.39 35.61
N LEU A 708 13.38 -16.64 34.57
CA LEU A 708 12.50 -15.67 33.90
C LEU A 708 11.51 -16.45 32.98
N GLN A 709 10.38 -15.82 32.63
CA GLN A 709 9.19 -16.51 32.11
C GLN A 709 9.41 -17.30 30.81
N ALA A 710 9.05 -18.59 30.82
CA ALA A 710 8.82 -19.41 29.63
C ALA A 710 7.45 -20.12 29.75
N PRO A 711 6.70 -20.32 28.65
CA PRO A 711 5.42 -21.03 28.70
C PRO A 711 5.63 -22.55 28.82
N LYS A 712 4.72 -23.23 29.51
CA LYS A 712 4.69 -24.71 29.53
C LYS A 712 4.35 -25.27 28.16
N GLU A 713 5.01 -26.37 27.79
CA GLU A 713 4.63 -27.16 26.62
C GLU A 713 3.73 -28.33 27.03
N TRP A 714 2.62 -28.50 26.32
CA TRP A 714 1.70 -29.63 26.50
C TRP A 714 1.65 -30.47 25.22
N VAL A 715 1.57 -31.79 25.42
CA VAL A 715 1.41 -32.78 24.34
C VAL A 715 0.11 -33.53 24.60
N CYS A 716 -0.83 -33.41 23.67
CA CYS A 716 -2.00 -34.28 23.61
C CYS A 716 -1.75 -35.39 22.57
N LEU A 717 -2.08 -36.61 22.97
CA LEU A 717 -2.33 -37.74 22.05
C LEU A 717 -3.76 -37.62 21.50
#